data_AF-A0A525IK55-F1
#
_entry.id   AF-A0A525IK55-F1
#
_cell.length_a   1.000
_cell.length_b   1.000
_cell.length_c   1.000
_cell.angle_alpha   90.00
_cell.angle_beta   90.00
_cell.angle_gamma   90.00
#
_symmetry.space_group_name_H-M   'P 1'
#
loop_
_entity.id
_entity.type
_entity.pdbx_description
1 polymer ?
#
loop_
_entity_poly.entity_id
_entity_poly.type
_entity_poly.pdbx_seq_one_letter_code
_entity_poly.pdbx_strand_id
1 'polypeptide(L)'
;EAAWGLKRRGMSVALVHLMPTLMERQLDAPAGQLLQRDLDRRGIAFFTNGQTEEITGADRAEGVQLADGRFIPADLVVLAIGIRPNIDLAKAAGLEVNRGIMVFDDMRTSDPEIFSVGECVEHRGQVFGLVAPLWDQAKVCGARLAGDEEAIFASKALATSLKITGVDVFSAGALMAADESDDEITLRDDSRGLYKKIVLRDGKLVGAVLYGEVADGQWYLQLMRDKTDVSALRERLVFGRAFVDAGAGKAAAFDFAAMAEDTQICGCNGVAKGTICAAIRDKKLSSLSEVRAHTKASASCGQCTSQVEGLLALMTGDSAKPAKKAVCDCTSASHDEVRHGILARELKTMDAVREAFGWRKPEGCHKCRPALNYYLLCAWPGEYHDDSRSRFVNERVHANIQKDSTYSVVPRMWGGLTTPGELHAIASVAEKFNIPTVKVTGGQRIDLLGVKKEDLPGVWNDLGKAGMVSGHAYAKGLRTVKTCVGSEWCRFGTQDSTGLGVKLEKMCWGSWTPHKVKLAVSGCPRNCAEATIKDMGVVCVEAGYDILVGGNGGVDVRVTELLTRVATEVEVLEYAGAYLQLYREEAHYLERTAPWVARVGLDYVKKRLVEDEEGRKALNARFQHSQVFAQIDPWTERAMGFDAHEFAALPEVAGA
;
A
#
# COMPACT_ATOMS: atom_id res chain seq x y z
N GLU A 1 3.47 6.78 17.44
CA GLU A 1 3.04 5.60 16.64
C GLU A 1 1.81 4.90 17.21
N ALA A 2 1.83 4.46 18.48
CA ALA A 2 0.68 3.83 19.14
C ALA A 2 -0.62 4.64 19.02
N ALA A 3 -0.57 5.95 19.29
CA ALA A 3 -1.70 6.86 19.14
C ALA A 3 -2.36 6.79 17.74
N TRP A 4 -1.55 6.78 16.69
CA TRP A 4 -2.04 6.64 15.30
C TRP A 4 -2.61 5.25 15.02
N GLY A 5 -1.97 4.19 15.54
CA GLY A 5 -2.47 2.82 15.44
C GLY A 5 -3.87 2.66 16.06
N LEU A 6 -4.07 3.19 17.26
CA LEU A 6 -5.35 3.16 17.97
C LEU A 6 -6.41 4.03 17.27
N LYS A 7 -6.03 5.23 16.81
CA LYS A 7 -6.92 6.11 16.04
C LYS A 7 -7.44 5.42 14.77
N ARG A 8 -6.58 4.71 14.04
CA ARG A 8 -6.96 3.92 12.86
C ARG A 8 -7.89 2.73 13.18
N ARG A 9 -7.90 2.26 14.42
CA ARG A 9 -8.83 1.24 14.92
C ARG A 9 -10.17 1.83 15.36
N GLY A 10 -10.34 3.15 15.30
CA GLY A 10 -11.58 3.85 15.60
C GLY A 10 -11.67 4.43 17.01
N MET A 11 -10.58 4.38 17.79
CA MET A 11 -10.57 4.94 19.14
C MET A 11 -10.48 6.47 19.10
N SER A 12 -11.09 7.13 20.09
CA SER A 12 -10.73 8.49 20.47
C SER A 12 -9.39 8.45 21.19
N VAL A 13 -8.45 9.30 20.78
CA VAL A 13 -7.07 9.25 21.29
C VAL A 13 -6.63 10.64 21.70
N ALA A 14 -6.17 10.74 22.95
CA ALA A 14 -5.44 11.89 23.47
C ALA A 14 -3.98 11.49 23.70
N LEU A 15 -3.05 12.37 23.38
CA LEU A 15 -1.63 12.23 23.66
C LEU A 15 -1.23 13.28 24.68
N VAL A 16 -0.82 12.82 25.86
CA VAL A 16 -0.24 13.66 26.92
C VAL A 16 1.27 13.67 26.72
N HIS A 17 1.86 14.86 26.70
CA HIS A 17 3.31 15.03 26.56
C HIS A 17 3.81 16.05 27.58
N LEU A 18 4.89 15.70 28.29
CA LEU A 18 5.43 16.55 29.34
C LEU A 18 6.00 17.86 28.79
N MET A 19 6.61 17.82 27.60
CA MET A 19 7.29 18.95 27.00
C MET A 19 6.32 19.77 26.12
N PRO A 20 6.64 21.05 25.81
CA PRO A 20 5.77 21.91 25.02
C PRO A 20 5.63 21.47 23.55
N THR A 21 6.60 20.73 23.02
CA THR A 21 6.64 20.27 21.62
C THR A 21 6.89 18.77 21.54
N LEU A 22 6.29 18.12 20.54
CA LEU A 22 6.47 16.70 20.30
C LEU A 22 7.88 16.38 19.82
N MET A 23 8.43 15.27 20.31
CA MET A 23 9.75 14.77 19.92
C MET A 23 10.86 15.81 20.08
N GLU A 24 10.85 16.58 21.16
CA GLU A 24 11.81 17.66 21.45
C GLU A 24 13.28 17.20 21.46
N ARG A 25 13.52 15.88 21.59
CA ARG A 25 14.85 15.28 21.51
C ARG A 25 15.30 14.97 20.08
N GLN A 26 14.39 15.02 19.11
CA GLN A 26 14.65 14.69 17.70
C GLN A 26 14.20 15.79 16.73
N LEU A 27 13.34 16.70 17.14
CA LEU A 27 12.81 17.80 16.34
C LEU A 27 12.97 19.11 17.10
N ASP A 28 13.27 20.16 16.36
CA ASP A 28 13.16 21.51 16.89
C ASP A 28 11.69 21.97 16.93
N ALA A 29 11.44 23.06 17.65
CA ALA A 29 10.07 23.51 17.93
C ALA A 29 9.19 23.70 16.67
N PRO A 30 9.67 24.30 15.56
CA PRO A 30 8.88 24.44 14.34
C PRO A 30 8.48 23.08 13.73
N ALA A 31 9.41 22.13 13.62
CA ALA A 31 9.12 20.80 13.10
C ALA A 31 8.17 20.02 14.04
N GLY A 32 8.34 20.16 15.35
CA GLY A 32 7.43 19.57 16.35
C GLY A 32 6.00 20.12 16.26
N GLN A 33 5.84 21.42 15.98
CA GLN A 33 4.52 22.03 15.76
C GLN A 33 3.87 21.55 14.46
N LEU A 34 4.64 21.40 13.38
CA LEU A 34 4.14 20.82 12.14
C LEU A 34 3.65 19.37 12.34
N LEU A 35 4.42 18.57 13.09
CA LEU A 35 4.03 17.22 13.49
C LEU A 35 2.72 17.21 14.28
N GLN A 36 2.63 18.07 15.30
CA GLN A 36 1.42 18.18 16.12
C GLN A 36 0.21 18.56 15.27
N ARG A 37 0.33 19.58 14.40
CA ARG A 37 -0.73 20.03 13.51
C ARG A 37 -1.19 18.93 12.55
N ASP A 38 -0.27 18.14 11.99
CA ASP A 38 -0.63 17.06 11.08
C ASP A 38 -1.37 15.91 11.79
N LEU A 39 -0.93 15.56 13.00
CA LEU A 39 -1.58 14.54 13.81
C LEU A 39 -2.92 15.03 14.39
N ASP A 40 -3.06 16.32 14.69
CA ASP A 40 -4.30 16.93 15.16
C ASP A 40 -5.37 16.90 14.06
N ARG A 41 -5.01 17.24 12.81
CA ARG A 41 -5.89 17.07 11.63
C ARG A 41 -6.33 15.62 11.41
N ARG A 42 -5.54 14.65 11.89
CA ARG A 42 -5.87 13.22 11.87
C ARG A 42 -6.72 12.78 13.07
N GLY A 43 -7.15 13.73 13.89
CA GLY A 43 -8.08 13.55 15.01
C GLY A 43 -7.44 13.02 16.28
N ILE A 44 -6.14 13.26 16.50
CA ILE A 44 -5.46 12.97 17.77
C ILE A 44 -5.43 14.26 18.59
N ALA A 45 -6.01 14.25 19.79
CA ALA A 45 -5.95 15.39 20.69
C ALA A 45 -4.58 15.43 21.40
N PHE A 46 -4.08 16.63 21.69
CA PHE A 46 -2.77 16.83 22.33
C PHE A 46 -2.87 17.63 23.61
N PHE A 47 -2.21 17.15 24.66
CA PHE A 47 -2.03 17.82 25.94
C PHE A 47 -0.53 17.96 26.21
N THR A 48 0.11 18.94 25.58
CA THR A 48 1.51 19.30 25.85
C THR A 48 1.62 20.07 27.16
N ASN A 49 2.83 20.13 27.73
CA ASN A 49 3.04 20.58 29.11
C ASN A 49 2.16 19.82 30.11
N GLY A 50 1.84 18.56 29.80
CA GLY A 50 0.97 17.72 30.60
C GLY A 50 1.81 16.82 31.50
N GLN A 51 2.04 17.25 32.74
CA GLN A 51 2.65 16.39 33.75
C GLN A 51 1.57 15.49 34.37
N THR A 52 1.63 14.19 34.10
CA THR A 52 0.75 13.21 34.74
C THR A 52 1.06 13.12 36.23
N GLU A 53 0.02 13.25 37.05
CA GLU A 53 0.07 13.10 38.51
C GLU A 53 -0.45 11.71 38.91
N GLU A 54 -1.61 11.31 38.37
CA GLU A 54 -2.28 10.05 38.72
C GLU A 54 -3.01 9.46 37.51
N ILE A 55 -3.04 8.12 37.42
CA ILE A 55 -3.98 7.40 36.56
C ILE A 55 -5.13 6.97 37.48
N THR A 56 -6.33 7.48 37.22
CA THR A 56 -7.49 7.28 38.10
C THR A 56 -8.21 5.97 37.79
N GLY A 57 -8.94 5.46 38.79
CA GLY A 57 -9.73 4.23 38.71
C GLY A 57 -9.19 3.15 39.66
N ALA A 58 -10.07 2.24 40.09
CA ALA A 58 -9.71 1.17 41.03
C ALA A 58 -9.22 -0.09 40.31
N ASP A 59 -10.12 -0.75 39.56
CA ASP A 59 -9.80 -2.01 38.85
C ASP A 59 -9.41 -1.79 37.38
N ARG A 60 -9.79 -0.64 36.81
CA ARG A 60 -9.48 -0.23 35.44
C ARG A 60 -9.25 1.26 35.39
N ALA A 61 -8.48 1.72 34.40
CA ALA A 61 -8.30 3.15 34.16
C ALA A 61 -9.64 3.82 33.81
N GLU A 62 -9.90 4.96 34.45
CA GLU A 62 -11.04 5.84 34.16
C GLU A 62 -10.58 7.19 33.62
N GLY A 63 -9.31 7.55 33.84
CA GLY A 63 -8.71 8.75 33.30
C GLY A 63 -7.30 9.00 33.79
N VAL A 64 -6.79 10.17 33.42
CA VAL A 64 -5.47 10.67 33.79
C VAL A 64 -5.62 12.06 34.38
N GLN A 65 -5.20 12.22 35.63
CA GLN A 65 -5.11 13.50 36.32
C GLN A 65 -3.74 14.12 36.03
N LEU A 66 -3.74 15.38 35.57
CA LEU A 66 -2.53 16.17 35.39
C LEU A 66 -2.31 17.06 36.62
N ALA A 67 -1.03 17.33 36.91
CA ALA A 67 -0.59 18.13 38.06
C ALA A 67 -1.08 19.59 38.03
N ASP A 68 -1.53 20.08 36.87
CA ASP A 68 -2.13 21.40 36.72
C ASP A 68 -3.66 21.40 36.90
N GLY A 69 -4.23 20.29 37.35
CA GLY A 69 -5.64 20.11 37.65
C GLY A 69 -6.48 19.63 36.47
N ARG A 70 -5.94 19.55 35.23
CA ARG A 70 -6.68 19.01 34.08
C ARG A 70 -6.92 17.51 34.24
N PHE A 71 -8.17 17.08 34.04
CA PHE A 71 -8.56 15.66 34.00
C PHE A 71 -8.86 15.21 32.57
N ILE A 72 -8.29 14.08 32.16
CA ILE A 72 -8.46 13.50 30.82
C ILE A 72 -9.14 12.14 30.96
N PRO A 73 -10.42 11.99 30.55
CA PRO A 73 -11.12 10.70 30.65
C PRO A 73 -10.51 9.68 29.69
N ALA A 74 -10.28 8.45 30.17
CA ALA A 74 -9.67 7.39 29.37
C ALA A 74 -10.01 5.99 29.92
N ASP A 75 -10.53 5.11 29.05
CA ASP A 75 -10.74 3.69 29.38
C ASP A 75 -9.47 2.83 29.20
N LEU A 76 -8.45 3.38 28.52
CA LEU A 76 -7.18 2.73 28.24
C LEU A 76 -6.05 3.75 28.27
N VAL A 77 -5.01 3.48 29.07
CA VAL A 77 -3.80 4.31 29.14
C VAL A 77 -2.62 3.53 28.58
N VAL A 78 -1.94 4.10 27.58
CA VAL A 78 -0.71 3.53 27.00
C VAL A 78 0.48 4.35 27.46
N LEU A 79 1.39 3.72 28.19
CA LEU A 79 2.61 4.35 28.68
C LEU A 79 3.72 4.26 27.62
N ALA A 80 4.23 5.41 27.18
CA ALA A 80 5.31 5.54 26.21
C ALA A 80 6.31 6.64 26.61
N ILE A 81 6.73 6.63 27.88
CA ILE A 81 7.54 7.68 28.52
C ILE A 81 9.03 7.33 28.61
N GLY A 82 9.49 6.46 27.71
CA GLY A 82 10.84 5.90 27.72
C GLY A 82 10.95 4.59 28.50
N ILE A 83 12.15 4.01 28.45
CA ILE A 83 12.49 2.75 29.11
C ILE A 83 13.62 2.97 30.12
N ARG A 84 13.69 2.08 31.12
CA ARG A 84 14.82 2.03 32.07
C ARG A 84 15.63 0.77 31.78
N PRO A 85 16.97 0.87 31.61
CA PRO A 85 17.85 -0.28 31.53
C PRO A 85 17.64 -1.25 32.69
N ASN A 86 17.48 -2.54 32.39
CA ASN A 86 17.40 -3.58 33.42
C ASN A 86 18.83 -3.96 33.85
N ILE A 87 19.23 -3.47 35.02
CA ILE A 87 20.61 -3.60 35.55
C ILE A 87 20.69 -4.47 36.81
N ASP A 88 19.56 -5.00 37.30
CA ASP A 88 19.50 -5.64 38.61
C ASP A 88 20.41 -6.86 38.72
N LEU A 89 20.46 -7.68 37.66
CA LEU A 89 21.34 -8.84 37.60
C LEU A 89 22.82 -8.44 37.61
N ALA A 90 23.18 -7.43 36.81
CA ALA A 90 24.55 -6.93 36.72
C ALA A 90 25.02 -6.35 38.06
N LYS A 91 24.14 -5.58 38.71
CA LYS A 91 24.40 -5.02 40.05
C LYS A 91 24.55 -6.13 41.10
N ALA A 92 23.68 -7.14 41.08
CA ALA A 92 23.78 -8.29 42.00
C ALA A 92 25.06 -9.13 41.77
N ALA A 93 25.54 -9.18 40.52
CA ALA A 93 26.78 -9.84 40.14
C ALA A 93 28.04 -9.00 40.43
N GLY A 94 27.90 -7.76 40.93
CA GLY A 94 29.03 -6.88 41.24
C GLY A 94 29.65 -6.20 40.02
N LEU A 95 28.96 -6.15 38.89
CA LEU A 95 29.42 -5.44 37.69
C LEU A 95 29.25 -3.93 37.84
N GLU A 96 30.10 -3.17 37.15
CA GLU A 96 29.96 -1.71 37.07
C GLU A 96 28.68 -1.33 36.32
N VAL A 97 27.87 -0.50 36.97
CA VAL A 97 26.59 0.00 36.46
C VAL A 97 26.44 1.48 36.78
N ASN A 98 25.76 2.22 35.91
CA ASN A 98 25.33 3.60 36.16
C ASN A 98 23.85 3.75 35.77
N ARG A 99 23.55 4.36 34.63
CA ARG A 99 22.20 4.36 34.05
C ARG A 99 21.91 3.05 33.32
N GLY A 100 22.94 2.40 32.79
CA GLY A 100 22.94 1.05 32.23
C GLY A 100 24.12 0.22 32.75
N ILE A 101 24.25 -1.02 32.23
CA ILE A 101 25.42 -1.87 32.43
C ILE A 101 26.58 -1.27 31.65
N MET A 102 27.64 -0.86 32.34
CA MET A 102 28.77 -0.19 31.71
C MET A 102 29.56 -1.21 30.89
N VAL A 103 29.87 -0.84 29.65
CA VAL A 103 30.70 -1.65 28.76
C VAL A 103 31.84 -0.85 28.14
N PHE A 104 32.93 -1.56 27.85
CA PHE A 104 34.04 -1.05 27.04
C PHE A 104 33.71 -1.11 25.54
N ASP A 105 34.60 -0.62 24.69
CA ASP A 105 34.39 -0.58 23.23
C ASP A 105 34.25 -1.98 22.61
N ASP A 106 34.77 -3.02 23.26
CA ASP A 106 34.64 -4.42 22.84
C ASP A 106 33.37 -5.11 23.37
N MET A 107 32.47 -4.36 24.02
CA MET A 107 31.22 -4.82 24.64
C MET A 107 31.40 -5.68 25.90
N ARG A 108 32.61 -5.82 26.45
CA ARG A 108 32.83 -6.42 27.76
C ARG A 108 32.36 -5.50 28.87
N THR A 109 31.90 -6.09 29.97
CA THR A 109 31.60 -5.38 31.21
C THR A 109 32.88 -5.24 32.06
N SER A 110 32.76 -4.80 33.32
CA SER A 110 33.87 -4.80 34.27
C SER A 110 34.43 -6.20 34.58
N ASP A 111 33.64 -7.26 34.33
CA ASP A 111 34.13 -8.64 34.32
C ASP A 111 34.48 -9.03 32.87
N PRO A 112 35.73 -9.46 32.59
CA PRO A 112 36.18 -9.77 31.24
C PRO A 112 35.48 -10.98 30.60
N GLU A 113 34.87 -11.86 31.39
CA GLU A 113 34.13 -13.04 30.91
C GLU A 113 32.65 -12.71 30.61
N ILE A 114 32.18 -11.51 30.97
CA ILE A 114 30.79 -11.10 30.81
C ILE A 114 30.67 -9.96 29.81
N PHE A 115 29.85 -10.17 28.78
CA PHE A 115 29.51 -9.18 27.76
C PHE A 115 28.07 -8.70 27.97
N SER A 116 27.80 -7.46 27.55
CA SER A 116 26.44 -6.90 27.54
C SER A 116 26.14 -6.25 26.19
N VAL A 117 24.92 -6.48 25.69
CA VAL A 117 24.41 -5.94 24.42
C VAL A 117 22.94 -5.57 24.60
N GLY A 118 22.46 -4.57 23.88
CA GLY A 118 21.06 -4.17 23.88
C GLY A 118 20.78 -2.85 24.59
N GLU A 119 19.52 -2.64 24.96
CA GLU A 119 19.06 -1.40 25.62
C GLU A 119 19.56 -1.29 27.08
N CYS A 120 20.02 -2.39 27.67
CA CYS A 120 20.58 -2.38 29.02
C CYS A 120 21.98 -1.78 29.09
N VAL A 121 22.64 -1.57 27.95
CA VAL A 121 24.03 -1.11 27.86
C VAL A 121 24.15 0.40 28.05
N GLU A 122 25.18 0.79 28.80
CA GLU A 122 25.75 2.13 28.80
C GLU A 122 27.17 2.10 28.22
N HIS A 123 27.39 2.81 27.11
CA HIS A 123 28.70 2.94 26.46
C HIS A 123 29.12 4.40 26.48
N ARG A 124 30.25 4.71 27.13
CA ARG A 124 30.81 6.08 27.25
C ARG A 124 29.77 7.12 27.72
N GLY A 125 28.95 6.75 28.71
CA GLY A 125 27.89 7.61 29.28
C GLY A 125 26.60 7.70 28.44
N GLN A 126 26.51 6.96 27.32
CA GLN A 126 25.34 6.93 26.45
C GLN A 126 24.53 5.65 26.63
N VAL A 127 23.21 5.78 26.69
CA VAL A 127 22.23 4.68 26.64
C VAL A 127 21.43 4.75 25.36
N PHE A 128 20.99 3.60 24.86
CA PHE A 128 20.40 3.48 23.52
C PHE A 128 18.94 3.01 23.60
N GLY A 129 18.07 3.63 22.80
CA GLY A 129 16.67 3.23 22.63
C GLY A 129 16.30 3.07 21.15
N LEU A 130 17.28 2.69 20.31
CA LEU A 130 17.15 2.60 18.86
C LEU A 130 17.81 1.32 18.37
N VAL A 131 17.08 0.54 17.57
CA VAL A 131 17.50 -0.80 17.08
C VAL A 131 18.84 -0.81 16.33
N ALA A 132 19.19 0.25 15.60
CA ALA A 132 20.41 0.30 14.80
C ALA A 132 21.70 0.17 15.65
N PRO A 133 21.91 0.99 16.71
CA PRO A 133 23.01 0.79 17.66
C PRO A 133 23.09 -0.63 18.23
N LEU A 134 21.95 -1.23 18.58
CA LEU A 134 21.90 -2.57 19.18
C LEU A 134 22.41 -3.64 18.22
N TRP A 135 22.13 -3.53 16.93
CA TRP A 135 22.70 -4.43 15.93
C TRP A 135 24.21 -4.28 15.83
N ASP A 136 24.74 -3.06 15.92
CA ASP A 136 26.18 -2.83 15.87
C ASP A 136 26.86 -3.35 17.16
N GLN A 137 26.24 -3.18 18.33
CA GLN A 137 26.70 -3.82 19.58
C GLN A 137 26.75 -5.35 19.43
N ALA A 138 25.69 -5.96 18.92
CA ALA A 138 25.61 -7.41 18.75
C ALA A 138 26.65 -7.94 17.75
N LYS A 139 26.92 -7.22 16.65
CA LYS A 139 27.98 -7.56 15.69
C LYS A 139 29.36 -7.52 16.32
N VAL A 140 29.67 -6.46 17.08
CA VAL A 140 30.96 -6.31 17.76
C VAL A 140 31.15 -7.41 18.80
N CYS A 141 30.15 -7.64 19.66
CA CYS A 141 30.17 -8.73 20.63
C CYS A 141 30.36 -10.10 19.96
N GLY A 142 29.62 -10.38 18.88
CA GLY A 142 29.75 -11.61 18.12
C GLY A 142 31.15 -11.80 17.48
N ALA A 143 31.73 -10.74 16.92
CA ALA A 143 33.07 -10.78 16.35
C ALA A 143 34.15 -11.02 17.44
N ARG A 144 34.01 -10.36 18.59
CA ARG A 144 34.89 -10.54 19.75
C ARG A 144 34.86 -11.97 20.27
N LEU A 145 33.67 -12.55 20.43
CA LEU A 145 33.49 -13.94 20.84
C LEU A 145 34.04 -14.94 19.79
N ALA A 146 34.15 -14.52 18.53
CA ALA A 146 34.75 -15.30 17.45
C ALA A 146 36.28 -15.10 17.30
N GLY A 147 36.92 -14.31 18.17
CA GLY A 147 38.37 -14.11 18.20
C GLY A 147 38.88 -12.89 17.43
N ASP A 148 38.01 -12.00 16.96
CA ASP A 148 38.43 -10.72 16.34
C ASP A 148 38.78 -9.68 17.42
N GLU A 149 40.07 -9.51 17.70
CA GLU A 149 40.57 -8.58 18.71
C GLU A 149 40.52 -7.09 18.30
N GLU A 150 40.16 -6.78 17.05
CA GLU A 150 40.10 -5.40 16.54
C GLU A 150 38.65 -4.86 16.51
N ALA A 151 37.65 -5.73 16.67
CA ALA A 151 36.25 -5.34 16.61
C ALA A 151 35.88 -4.36 17.74
N ILE A 152 35.54 -3.12 17.41
CA ILE A 152 35.14 -2.09 18.40
C ILE A 152 33.80 -1.46 18.04
N PHE A 153 33.01 -1.19 19.07
CA PHE A 153 31.78 -0.44 18.96
C PHE A 153 32.06 1.06 19.06
N ALA A 154 31.57 1.79 18.07
CA ALA A 154 31.58 3.25 18.06
C ALA A 154 30.16 3.76 17.86
N SER A 155 29.71 4.64 18.76
CA SER A 155 28.42 5.32 18.63
C SER A 155 28.44 6.24 17.39
N LYS A 156 27.69 5.86 16.35
CA LYS A 156 27.57 6.63 15.10
C LYS A 156 26.50 7.69 15.22
N ALA A 157 26.62 8.79 14.47
CA ALA A 157 25.54 9.77 14.32
C ALA A 157 24.26 9.07 13.83
N LEU A 158 23.22 9.08 14.67
CA LEU A 158 21.95 8.41 14.43
C LEU A 158 21.02 9.34 13.68
N ALA A 159 20.32 8.77 12.69
CA ALA A 159 19.21 9.42 12.04
C ALA A 159 17.89 8.87 12.60
N THR A 160 16.96 9.76 12.90
CA THR A 160 15.60 9.39 13.30
C THR A 160 14.66 9.59 12.11
N SER A 161 13.80 8.61 11.88
CA SER A 161 12.67 8.70 10.95
C SER A 161 11.43 8.13 11.61
N LEU A 162 10.26 8.61 11.21
CA LEU A 162 9.00 8.27 11.85
C LEU A 162 8.19 7.29 10.98
N LYS A 163 7.55 6.27 11.59
CA LYS A 163 6.79 5.25 10.85
C LYS A 163 5.28 5.54 10.81
N ILE A 164 4.89 6.80 10.66
CA ILE A 164 3.48 7.17 10.45
C ILE A 164 3.28 7.45 8.97
N THR A 165 2.44 6.66 8.31
CA THR A 165 2.16 6.81 6.88
C THR A 165 1.65 8.22 6.56
N GLY A 166 2.32 8.90 5.63
CA GLY A 166 2.02 10.27 5.22
C GLY A 166 2.54 11.34 6.17
N VAL A 167 3.43 11.01 7.11
CA VAL A 167 4.17 11.96 7.94
C VAL A 167 5.66 11.72 7.69
N ASP A 168 6.25 12.57 6.88
CA ASP A 168 7.64 12.45 6.48
C ASP A 168 8.53 13.32 7.36
N VAL A 169 9.32 12.66 8.21
CA VAL A 169 10.23 13.32 9.17
C VAL A 169 11.60 12.67 9.10
N PHE A 170 12.64 13.50 9.09
CA PHE A 170 14.02 13.08 9.19
C PHE A 170 14.79 14.04 10.09
N SER A 171 15.59 13.51 11.01
CA SER A 171 16.56 14.32 11.76
C SER A 171 17.85 13.57 12.04
N ALA A 172 18.96 14.29 12.06
CA ALA A 172 20.28 13.77 12.38
C ALA A 172 21.19 14.86 12.95
N GLY A 173 22.08 14.49 13.87
CA GLY A 173 23.04 15.42 14.45
C GLY A 173 22.40 16.46 15.40
N ALA A 174 23.01 17.65 15.45
CA ALA A 174 22.51 18.77 16.24
C ALA A 174 21.19 19.32 15.70
N LEU A 175 20.20 19.52 16.57
CA LEU A 175 18.90 20.06 16.15
C LEU A 175 18.89 21.60 16.08
N MET A 176 19.79 22.24 16.83
CA MET A 176 19.93 23.68 16.96
C MET A 176 21.41 24.03 17.11
N ALA A 177 21.76 25.28 16.85
CA ALA A 177 23.07 25.86 17.16
C ALA A 177 23.37 25.74 18.66
N ALA A 178 24.57 25.27 19.00
CA ALA A 178 25.01 25.15 20.40
C ALA A 178 25.47 26.50 20.97
N ASP A 179 26.10 27.33 20.15
CA ASP A 179 26.63 28.66 20.48
C ASP A 179 26.79 29.51 19.20
N GLU A 180 27.36 30.72 19.31
CA GLU A 180 27.53 31.66 18.20
C GLU A 180 28.48 31.17 17.08
N SER A 181 29.24 30.09 17.30
CA SER A 181 30.07 29.47 16.27
C SER A 181 29.30 28.57 15.30
N ASP A 182 28.04 28.27 15.62
CA ASP A 182 27.14 27.49 14.77
C ASP A 182 26.23 28.39 13.94
N ASP A 183 26.15 28.11 12.65
CA ASP A 183 25.20 28.75 11.74
C ASP A 183 23.95 27.88 11.55
N GLU A 184 22.77 28.49 11.52
CA GLU A 184 21.52 27.84 11.12
C GLU A 184 21.02 28.36 9.75
N ILE A 185 20.75 27.44 8.82
CA ILE A 185 20.10 27.74 7.54
C ILE A 185 18.74 27.06 7.53
N THR A 186 17.67 27.85 7.38
CA THR A 186 16.29 27.36 7.45
C THR A 186 15.50 27.72 6.21
N LEU A 187 14.76 26.75 5.68
CA LEU A 187 13.74 26.92 4.64
C LEU A 187 12.41 26.40 5.19
N ARG A 188 11.38 27.25 5.14
CA ARG A 188 10.06 26.96 5.73
C ARG A 188 8.93 27.43 4.81
N ASP A 189 7.98 26.53 4.55
CA ASP A 189 6.71 26.80 3.90
C ASP A 189 5.57 26.14 4.68
N ASP A 190 4.90 26.93 5.52
CA ASP A 190 3.86 26.44 6.42
C ASP A 190 2.60 25.95 5.70
N SER A 191 2.32 26.50 4.51
CA SER A 191 1.13 26.18 3.73
C SER A 191 1.25 24.80 3.09
N ARG A 192 2.46 24.50 2.58
CA ARG A 192 2.82 23.19 2.03
C ARG A 192 3.25 22.19 3.10
N GLY A 193 3.44 22.65 4.35
CA GLY A 193 3.88 21.81 5.46
C GLY A 193 5.33 21.35 5.30
N LEU A 194 6.19 22.21 4.76
CA LEU A 194 7.58 21.91 4.46
C LEU A 194 8.50 22.68 5.41
N TYR A 195 9.47 21.96 5.96
CA TYR A 195 10.50 22.54 6.81
C TYR A 195 11.83 21.83 6.60
N LYS A 196 12.89 22.60 6.38
CA LYS A 196 14.27 22.11 6.30
C LYS A 196 15.16 23.05 7.12
N LYS A 197 15.85 22.51 8.12
CA LYS A 197 16.89 23.20 8.87
C LYS A 197 18.19 22.43 8.77
N ILE A 198 19.28 23.17 8.66
CA ILE A 198 20.65 22.69 8.54
C ILE A 198 21.50 23.50 9.53
N VAL A 199 22.32 22.81 10.33
CA VAL A 199 23.22 23.42 11.31
C VAL A 199 24.67 23.20 10.87
N LEU A 200 25.44 24.27 10.74
CA LEU A 200 26.83 24.24 10.30
C LEU A 200 27.77 24.69 11.41
N ARG A 201 28.94 24.06 11.51
CA ARG A 201 30.06 24.47 12.37
C ARG A 201 31.35 24.43 11.55
N ASP A 202 32.10 25.52 11.54
CA ASP A 202 33.37 25.62 10.80
C ASP A 202 33.27 25.16 9.34
N GLY A 203 32.20 25.56 8.64
CA GLY A 203 31.95 25.17 7.25
C GLY A 203 31.52 23.71 7.05
N LYS A 204 31.26 22.94 8.13
CA LYS A 204 30.85 21.54 8.07
C LYS A 204 29.43 21.36 8.59
N LEU A 205 28.73 20.39 8.03
CA LEU A 205 27.40 20.03 8.50
C LEU A 205 27.49 19.28 9.83
N VAL A 206 26.79 19.76 10.86
CA VAL A 206 26.70 19.12 12.18
C VAL A 206 25.28 18.70 12.55
N GLY A 207 24.28 19.13 11.78
CA GLY A 207 22.88 18.84 12.07
C GLY A 207 21.92 19.07 10.91
N ALA A 208 20.84 18.30 10.84
CA ALA A 208 19.75 18.50 9.89
C ALA A 208 18.40 18.06 10.47
N VAL A 209 17.36 18.85 10.22
CA VAL A 209 15.96 18.56 10.55
C VAL A 209 15.09 18.81 9.32
N LEU A 210 14.39 17.78 8.84
CA LEU A 210 13.53 17.85 7.66
C LEU A 210 12.11 17.37 8.01
N TYR A 211 11.11 18.09 7.52
CA TYR A 211 9.69 17.77 7.64
C TYR A 211 9.00 17.96 6.26
N GLY A 212 8.17 16.99 5.87
CA GLY A 212 7.46 16.96 4.59
C GLY A 212 8.34 16.44 3.45
N GLU A 213 9.37 17.19 3.06
CA GLU A 213 10.33 16.77 2.03
C GLU A 213 11.62 16.23 2.67
N VAL A 214 11.72 14.91 2.81
CA VAL A 214 12.83 14.24 3.52
C VAL A 214 13.78 13.46 2.61
N ALA A 215 13.61 13.54 1.29
CA ALA A 215 14.39 12.77 0.31
C ALA A 215 15.90 12.99 0.43
N ASP A 216 16.32 14.20 0.77
CA ASP A 216 17.74 14.58 0.95
C ASP A 216 18.34 14.17 2.30
N GLY A 217 17.55 13.61 3.23
CA GLY A 217 17.99 13.33 4.59
C GLY A 217 19.25 12.45 4.67
N GLN A 218 19.31 11.39 3.87
CA GLN A 218 20.49 10.51 3.82
C GLN A 218 21.73 11.22 3.26
N TRP A 219 21.54 12.15 2.32
CA TRP A 219 22.66 12.92 1.78
C TRP A 219 23.25 13.87 2.82
N TYR A 220 22.41 14.56 3.60
CA TYR A 220 22.88 15.37 4.74
C TYR A 220 23.59 14.51 5.79
N LEU A 221 23.06 13.33 6.12
CA LEU A 221 23.74 12.42 7.03
C LEU A 221 25.13 12.01 6.54
N GLN A 222 25.27 11.79 5.22
CA GLN A 222 26.56 11.46 4.64
C GLN A 222 27.55 12.63 4.75
N LEU A 223 27.14 13.86 4.42
CA LEU A 223 27.98 15.06 4.57
C LEU A 223 28.48 15.26 6.01
N MET A 224 27.61 14.99 7.00
CA MET A 224 27.98 15.04 8.43
C MET A 224 29.05 14.01 8.78
N ARG A 225 28.88 12.77 8.30
CA ARG A 225 29.81 11.66 8.57
C ARG A 225 31.18 11.89 7.95
N ASP A 226 31.19 12.35 6.71
CA ASP A 226 32.40 12.61 5.95
C ASP A 226 33.09 13.90 6.41
N LYS A 227 32.47 14.68 7.32
CA LYS A 227 32.94 15.99 7.76
C LYS A 227 33.26 16.89 6.58
N THR A 228 32.43 16.81 5.53
CA THR A 228 32.65 17.51 4.26
C THR A 228 32.58 19.02 4.49
N ASP A 229 33.54 19.76 3.93
CA ASP A 229 33.46 21.21 3.86
C ASP A 229 32.38 21.60 2.84
N VAL A 230 31.30 22.20 3.34
CA VAL A 230 30.14 22.64 2.57
C VAL A 230 30.12 24.15 2.33
N SER A 231 31.20 24.86 2.62
CA SER A 231 31.29 26.32 2.48
C SER A 231 30.95 26.79 1.06
N ALA A 232 31.46 26.10 0.04
CA ALA A 232 31.17 26.40 -1.38
C ALA A 232 29.72 26.05 -1.81
N LEU A 233 29.00 25.27 -1.00
CA LEU A 233 27.65 24.79 -1.29
C LEU A 233 26.59 25.56 -0.51
N ARG A 234 27.00 26.41 0.46
CA ARG A 234 26.16 27.01 1.50
C ARG A 234 24.84 27.59 0.96
N GLU A 235 24.90 28.41 -0.08
CA GLU A 235 23.72 29.10 -0.65
C GLU A 235 22.67 28.13 -1.23
N ARG A 236 23.11 26.96 -1.68
CA ARG A 236 22.26 25.96 -2.35
C ARG A 236 21.93 24.78 -1.45
N LEU A 237 22.65 24.65 -0.34
CA LEU A 237 22.63 23.49 0.54
C LEU A 237 21.23 23.18 1.08
N VAL A 238 20.44 24.22 1.42
CA VAL A 238 19.08 24.07 1.98
C VAL A 238 18.04 23.56 0.97
N PHE A 239 18.31 23.70 -0.33
CA PHE A 239 17.42 23.24 -1.40
C PHE A 239 17.64 21.77 -1.77
N GLY A 240 18.64 21.11 -1.18
CA GLY A 240 18.91 19.70 -1.39
C GLY A 240 19.91 19.41 -2.50
N ARG A 241 20.22 18.12 -2.68
CA ARG A 241 21.32 17.66 -3.55
C ARG A 241 21.12 18.07 -5.01
N ALA A 242 19.89 17.95 -5.52
CA ALA A 242 19.59 18.25 -6.92
C ALA A 242 19.95 19.70 -7.31
N PHE A 243 19.75 20.67 -6.41
CA PHE A 243 20.10 22.08 -6.65
C PHE A 243 21.60 22.33 -6.53
N VAL A 244 22.28 21.61 -5.65
CA VAL A 244 23.74 21.62 -5.56
C VAL A 244 24.38 21.04 -6.82
N ASP A 245 23.85 19.94 -7.35
CA ASP A 245 24.36 19.27 -8.54
C ASP A 245 24.02 20.06 -9.83
N ALA A 246 22.82 20.65 -9.91
CA ALA A 246 22.39 21.48 -11.04
C ALA A 246 23.26 22.74 -11.24
N GLY A 247 23.68 23.40 -10.16
CA GLY A 247 24.63 24.52 -10.24
C GLY A 247 26.08 24.10 -10.56
N ALA A 248 26.38 22.80 -10.55
CA ALA A 248 27.68 22.23 -10.88
C ALA A 248 27.72 21.52 -12.25
N GLY A 249 26.63 21.60 -13.04
CA GLY A 249 26.57 21.02 -14.39
C GLY A 249 26.55 19.49 -14.45
N LYS A 250 26.20 18.80 -13.35
CA LYS A 250 26.07 17.32 -13.33
C LYS A 250 24.63 16.91 -13.05
N ALA A 251 24.13 15.97 -13.85
CA ALA A 251 22.80 15.40 -13.66
C ALA A 251 22.70 14.59 -12.36
N ALA A 252 21.55 14.68 -11.71
CA ALA A 252 21.24 14.09 -10.41
C ALA A 252 21.13 12.56 -10.44
N ALA A 253 22.27 11.87 -10.37
CA ALA A 253 22.35 10.45 -10.07
C ALA A 253 23.24 10.23 -8.84
N PHE A 254 22.85 9.30 -7.96
CA PHE A 254 23.77 8.78 -6.95
C PHE A 254 24.92 8.09 -7.70
N ASP A 255 26.14 8.61 -7.57
CA ASP A 255 27.34 7.91 -8.05
C ASP A 255 27.64 6.75 -7.09
N PHE A 256 26.88 5.67 -7.24
CA PHE A 256 27.02 4.47 -6.43
C PHE A 256 28.41 3.82 -6.58
N ALA A 257 29.11 4.07 -7.68
CA ALA A 257 30.47 3.56 -7.90
C ALA A 257 31.49 4.30 -7.02
N ALA A 258 31.36 5.62 -6.87
CA ALA A 258 32.26 6.45 -6.06
C ALA A 258 32.02 6.40 -4.54
N MET A 259 30.88 5.86 -4.08
CA MET A 259 30.58 5.74 -2.64
C MET A 259 31.51 4.76 -1.92
N ALA A 260 31.91 5.07 -0.67
CA ALA A 260 32.70 4.15 0.16
C ALA A 260 31.90 2.91 0.58
N GLU A 261 32.58 1.78 0.82
CA GLU A 261 31.92 0.51 1.18
C GLU A 261 31.24 0.57 2.56
N ASP A 262 31.72 1.40 3.48
CA ASP A 262 31.14 1.60 4.81
C ASP A 262 29.97 2.60 4.83
N THR A 263 29.68 3.24 3.70
CA THR A 263 28.55 4.19 3.57
C THR A 263 27.23 3.51 3.93
N GLN A 264 26.49 4.06 4.88
CA GLN A 264 25.21 3.49 5.31
C GLN A 264 24.10 3.80 4.31
N ILE A 265 23.52 2.76 3.73
CA ILE A 265 22.40 2.86 2.78
C ILE A 265 21.06 2.73 3.51
N CYS A 266 20.95 1.79 4.45
CA CYS A 266 19.75 1.61 5.25
C CYS A 266 19.93 2.22 6.65
N GLY A 267 19.35 3.40 6.87
CA GLY A 267 19.28 4.04 8.20
C GLY A 267 18.61 3.15 9.24
N CYS A 268 17.42 2.63 8.93
CA CYS A 268 16.55 1.90 9.86
C CYS A 268 17.14 0.58 10.37
N ASN A 269 17.94 -0.12 9.56
CA ASN A 269 18.52 -1.43 9.89
C ASN A 269 20.05 -1.43 9.95
N GLY A 270 20.71 -0.26 9.88
CA GLY A 270 22.17 -0.19 10.00
C GLY A 270 22.95 -0.89 8.88
N VAL A 271 22.44 -0.89 7.64
CA VAL A 271 23.05 -1.66 6.53
C VAL A 271 23.92 -0.76 5.65
N ALA A 272 25.20 -1.11 5.49
CA ALA A 272 26.16 -0.41 4.65
C ALA A 272 26.14 -0.86 3.18
N LYS A 273 26.67 -0.02 2.29
CA LYS A 273 26.85 -0.29 0.86
C LYS A 273 27.56 -1.62 0.66
N GLY A 274 28.70 -1.82 1.31
CA GLY A 274 29.52 -3.01 1.15
C GLY A 274 28.83 -4.28 1.62
N THR A 275 27.97 -4.20 2.65
CA THR A 275 27.14 -5.34 3.05
C THR A 275 26.14 -5.72 1.95
N ILE A 276 25.52 -4.72 1.32
CA ILE A 276 24.60 -4.94 0.20
C ILE A 276 25.36 -5.47 -1.01
N CYS A 277 26.51 -4.88 -1.33
CA CYS A 277 27.33 -5.24 -2.47
C CYS A 277 27.94 -6.65 -2.34
N ALA A 278 28.47 -6.99 -1.17
CA ALA A 278 28.93 -8.33 -0.85
C ALA A 278 27.78 -9.34 -0.92
N ALA A 279 26.61 -9.03 -0.36
CA ALA A 279 25.45 -9.91 -0.47
C ALA A 279 25.03 -10.15 -1.93
N ILE A 280 24.98 -9.10 -2.76
CA ILE A 280 24.68 -9.21 -4.19
C ILE A 280 25.71 -10.09 -4.90
N ARG A 281 27.01 -9.87 -4.65
CA ARG A 281 28.12 -10.58 -5.29
C ARG A 281 28.18 -12.06 -4.86
N ASP A 282 28.26 -12.29 -3.56
CA ASP A 282 28.53 -13.61 -2.98
C ASP A 282 27.34 -14.55 -3.13
N LYS A 283 26.12 -14.00 -3.05
CA LYS A 283 24.87 -14.77 -3.16
C LYS A 283 24.20 -14.66 -4.53
N LYS A 284 24.82 -13.94 -5.47
CA LYS A 284 24.32 -13.71 -6.84
C LYS A 284 22.88 -13.18 -6.86
N LEU A 285 22.58 -12.21 -5.99
CA LEU A 285 21.23 -11.66 -5.86
C LEU A 285 20.91 -10.81 -7.09
N SER A 286 19.67 -10.91 -7.58
CA SER A 286 19.23 -10.27 -8.83
C SER A 286 17.95 -9.43 -8.66
N SER A 287 17.37 -9.41 -7.46
CA SER A 287 16.14 -8.66 -7.17
C SER A 287 16.18 -7.91 -5.84
N LEU A 288 15.40 -6.83 -5.76
CA LEU A 288 15.20 -6.09 -4.50
C LEU A 288 14.63 -6.98 -3.38
N SER A 289 13.76 -7.93 -3.70
CA SER A 289 13.21 -8.88 -2.72
C SER A 289 14.30 -9.76 -2.10
N GLU A 290 15.25 -10.23 -2.90
CA GLU A 290 16.37 -11.05 -2.43
C GLU A 290 17.32 -10.23 -1.56
N VAL A 291 17.65 -8.99 -1.98
CA VAL A 291 18.45 -8.08 -1.18
C VAL A 291 17.76 -7.78 0.17
N ARG A 292 16.45 -7.53 0.18
CA ARG A 292 15.65 -7.38 1.40
C ARG A 292 15.71 -8.61 2.31
N ALA A 293 15.57 -9.80 1.73
CA ALA A 293 15.59 -11.05 2.49
C ALA A 293 16.93 -11.30 3.18
N HIS A 294 18.04 -10.99 2.50
CA HIS A 294 19.39 -11.30 2.97
C HIS A 294 20.08 -10.20 3.75
N THR A 295 19.75 -8.92 3.52
CA THR A 295 20.43 -7.78 4.16
C THR A 295 19.52 -7.00 5.09
N LYS A 296 18.20 -7.19 4.99
CA LYS A 296 17.16 -6.34 5.60
C LYS A 296 17.15 -4.89 5.09
N ALA A 297 18.03 -4.47 4.19
CA ALA A 297 17.93 -3.15 3.56
C ALA A 297 16.59 -3.02 2.82
N SER A 298 15.96 -1.83 2.84
CA SER A 298 14.63 -1.56 2.27
C SER A 298 13.44 -2.33 2.90
N ALA A 299 13.65 -3.25 3.85
CA ALA A 299 12.58 -4.10 4.38
C ALA A 299 11.72 -3.48 5.49
N SER A 300 12.21 -2.43 6.17
CA SER A 300 11.53 -1.84 7.35
C SER A 300 10.74 -0.58 7.03
N CYS A 301 11.42 0.53 6.71
CA CYS A 301 10.81 1.85 6.49
C CYS A 301 10.69 2.24 5.00
N GLY A 302 11.30 1.47 4.09
CA GLY A 302 11.21 1.67 2.64
C GLY A 302 11.98 2.88 2.06
N GLN A 303 12.45 3.83 2.87
CA GLN A 303 13.09 5.08 2.38
C GLN A 303 14.36 4.86 1.54
N CYS A 304 15.11 3.79 1.78
CA CYS A 304 16.33 3.45 1.04
C CYS A 304 16.08 2.57 -0.21
N THR A 305 14.82 2.35 -0.61
CA THR A 305 14.48 1.44 -1.71
C THR A 305 15.17 1.81 -3.02
N SER A 306 15.10 3.08 -3.43
CA SER A 306 15.73 3.56 -4.66
C SER A 306 17.26 3.42 -4.65
N GLN A 307 17.90 3.59 -3.49
CA GLN A 307 19.36 3.39 -3.35
C GLN A 307 19.75 1.92 -3.44
N VAL A 308 18.95 1.02 -2.86
CA VAL A 308 19.17 -0.44 -2.96
C VAL A 308 18.97 -0.92 -4.40
N GLU A 309 17.94 -0.41 -5.09
CA GLU A 309 17.70 -0.69 -6.51
C GLU A 309 18.85 -0.17 -7.40
N GLY A 310 19.38 1.02 -7.09
CA GLY A 310 20.52 1.60 -7.79
C GLY A 310 21.83 0.81 -7.59
N LEU A 311 22.11 0.35 -6.37
CA LEU A 311 23.26 -0.53 -6.08
C LEU A 311 23.13 -1.89 -6.75
N LEU A 312 21.92 -2.45 -6.78
CA LEU A 312 21.63 -3.68 -7.49
C LEU A 312 21.91 -3.51 -8.99
N ALA A 313 21.38 -2.45 -9.61
CA ALA A 313 21.62 -2.14 -11.02
C ALA A 313 23.11 -1.93 -11.34
N LEU A 314 23.85 -1.21 -10.49
CA LEU A 314 25.30 -1.02 -10.64
C LEU A 314 26.05 -2.36 -10.67
N MET A 315 25.71 -3.26 -9.76
CA MET A 315 26.45 -4.52 -9.59
C MET A 315 26.07 -5.60 -10.58
N THR A 316 24.85 -5.60 -11.08
CA THR A 316 24.38 -6.60 -12.04
C THR A 316 24.55 -6.18 -13.49
N GLY A 317 24.96 -4.92 -13.77
CA GLY A 317 25.22 -4.40 -15.12
C GLY A 317 23.98 -4.26 -16.02
N ASP A 318 22.82 -4.67 -15.49
CA ASP A 318 21.48 -4.57 -16.06
C ASP A 318 20.66 -3.71 -15.09
N SER A 319 19.83 -2.79 -15.60
CA SER A 319 18.65 -2.35 -14.85
C SER A 319 17.90 -3.62 -14.49
N ALA A 320 17.91 -3.99 -13.20
CA ALA A 320 17.54 -5.31 -12.71
C ALA A 320 16.42 -5.92 -13.56
N LYS A 321 16.76 -6.90 -14.41
CA LYS A 321 15.72 -7.69 -15.08
C LYS A 321 14.88 -8.22 -13.94
N PRO A 322 13.57 -7.92 -13.89
CA PRO A 322 12.76 -8.35 -12.76
C PRO A 322 12.92 -9.86 -12.66
N ALA A 323 13.57 -10.31 -11.58
CA ALA A 323 13.80 -11.73 -11.35
C ALA A 323 12.46 -12.43 -11.51
N LYS A 324 12.49 -13.55 -12.25
CA LYS A 324 11.33 -14.34 -12.62
C LYS A 324 10.39 -14.54 -11.41
N LYS A 325 9.31 -13.76 -11.37
CA LYS A 325 8.38 -13.79 -10.23
C LYS A 325 7.46 -14.99 -10.38
N ALA A 326 7.71 -16.01 -9.56
CA ALA A 326 6.83 -17.17 -9.46
C ALA A 326 5.42 -16.75 -9.02
N VAL A 327 4.39 -17.53 -9.41
CA VAL A 327 3.00 -17.30 -8.98
C VAL A 327 2.88 -17.22 -7.45
N CYS A 328 3.55 -18.14 -6.76
CA CYS A 328 3.69 -18.17 -5.31
C CYS A 328 4.77 -19.17 -4.90
N ASP A 329 5.01 -19.32 -3.59
CA ASP A 329 5.98 -20.26 -3.02
C ASP A 329 5.65 -21.75 -3.24
N CYS A 330 4.55 -22.07 -3.94
CA CYS A 330 4.22 -23.45 -4.31
C CYS A 330 4.87 -23.89 -5.63
N THR A 331 5.39 -22.97 -6.45
CA THR A 331 6.02 -23.29 -7.75
C THR A 331 7.25 -22.43 -7.99
N SER A 332 8.06 -22.76 -9.00
CA SER A 332 9.03 -21.84 -9.61
C SER A 332 8.50 -21.16 -10.88
N ALA A 333 7.33 -21.59 -11.39
CA ALA A 333 6.75 -21.08 -12.62
C ALA A 333 6.18 -19.67 -12.43
N SER A 334 6.40 -18.79 -13.42
CA SER A 334 5.81 -17.45 -13.44
C SER A 334 4.34 -17.50 -13.86
N HIS A 335 3.61 -16.38 -13.65
CA HIS A 335 2.25 -16.26 -14.17
C HIS A 335 2.20 -16.44 -15.69
N ASP A 336 3.17 -15.89 -16.43
CA ASP A 336 3.20 -15.98 -17.89
C ASP A 336 3.45 -17.41 -18.37
N GLU A 337 4.37 -18.14 -17.73
CA GLU A 337 4.64 -19.54 -18.09
C GLU A 337 3.42 -20.42 -17.88
N VAL A 338 2.75 -20.26 -16.74
CA VAL A 338 1.54 -21.03 -16.42
C VAL A 338 0.43 -20.73 -17.43
N ARG A 339 0.19 -19.46 -17.76
CA ARG A 339 -0.84 -19.08 -18.72
C ARG A 339 -0.55 -19.60 -20.12
N HIS A 340 0.67 -19.43 -20.62
CA HIS A 340 1.05 -19.93 -21.94
C HIS A 340 1.00 -21.46 -21.99
N GLY A 341 1.48 -22.16 -20.95
CA GLY A 341 1.47 -23.62 -20.96
C GLY A 341 0.10 -24.25 -20.72
N ILE A 342 -0.86 -23.54 -20.09
CA ILE A 342 -2.27 -23.98 -20.08
C ILE A 342 -2.78 -24.16 -21.50
N LEU A 343 -2.57 -23.17 -22.37
CA LEU A 343 -3.01 -23.23 -23.77
C LEU A 343 -2.15 -24.20 -24.58
N ALA A 344 -0.82 -24.08 -24.49
CA ALA A 344 0.10 -24.86 -25.31
C ALA A 344 0.08 -26.36 -25.03
N ARG A 345 -0.35 -26.78 -23.84
CA ARG A 345 -0.48 -28.19 -23.44
C ARG A 345 -1.92 -28.62 -23.23
N GLU A 346 -2.89 -27.78 -23.62
CA GLU A 346 -4.33 -28.03 -23.47
C GLU A 346 -4.76 -28.49 -22.06
N LEU A 347 -4.20 -27.85 -21.01
CA LEU A 347 -4.46 -28.23 -19.62
C LEU A 347 -5.82 -27.69 -19.18
N LYS A 348 -6.77 -28.58 -18.87
CA LYS A 348 -8.17 -28.22 -18.57
C LYS A 348 -8.56 -28.32 -17.10
N THR A 349 -7.66 -28.72 -16.20
CA THR A 349 -7.95 -28.81 -14.76
C THR A 349 -6.82 -28.20 -13.92
N MET A 350 -7.15 -27.72 -12.71
CA MET A 350 -6.13 -27.18 -11.79
C MET A 350 -5.10 -28.24 -11.39
N ASP A 351 -5.49 -29.52 -11.31
CA ASP A 351 -4.56 -30.62 -11.05
C ASP A 351 -3.56 -30.81 -12.18
N ALA A 352 -4.03 -30.86 -13.43
CA ALA A 352 -3.17 -30.97 -14.60
C ALA A 352 -2.16 -29.82 -14.69
N VAL A 353 -2.59 -28.59 -14.37
CA VAL A 353 -1.68 -27.42 -14.30
C VAL A 353 -0.66 -27.58 -13.19
N ARG A 354 -1.08 -27.98 -11.99
CA ARG A 354 -0.16 -28.17 -10.85
C ARG A 354 0.88 -29.24 -11.13
N GLU A 355 0.49 -30.36 -11.72
CA GLU A 355 1.39 -31.45 -12.12
C GLU A 355 2.37 -30.98 -13.20
N ALA A 356 1.86 -30.38 -14.29
CA ALA A 356 2.65 -29.94 -15.43
C ALA A 356 3.73 -28.90 -15.10
N PHE A 357 3.56 -28.15 -14.00
CA PHE A 357 4.46 -27.10 -13.54
C PHE A 357 5.08 -27.38 -12.16
N GLY A 358 5.01 -28.62 -11.67
CA GLY A 358 5.73 -29.06 -10.47
C GLY A 358 5.34 -28.33 -9.18
N TRP A 359 4.04 -28.17 -8.91
CA TRP A 359 3.57 -27.57 -7.67
C TRP A 359 3.96 -28.41 -6.45
N ARG A 360 4.66 -27.79 -5.48
CA ARG A 360 5.11 -28.42 -4.23
C ARG A 360 3.97 -28.78 -3.27
N LYS A 361 2.86 -28.04 -3.33
CA LYS A 361 1.66 -28.29 -2.52
C LYS A 361 0.56 -28.84 -3.42
N PRO A 362 0.11 -30.10 -3.24
CA PRO A 362 -0.92 -30.71 -4.08
C PRO A 362 -2.19 -29.86 -4.17
N GLU A 363 -2.67 -29.35 -3.04
CA GLU A 363 -3.88 -28.52 -2.96
C GLU A 363 -3.67 -27.04 -3.31
N GLY A 364 -2.45 -26.62 -3.64
CA GLY A 364 -2.11 -25.20 -3.78
C GLY A 364 -2.25 -24.42 -2.47
N CYS A 365 -2.24 -23.10 -2.56
CA CYS A 365 -2.42 -22.18 -1.43
C CYS A 365 -3.41 -21.06 -1.79
N HIS A 366 -3.72 -20.19 -0.83
CA HIS A 366 -4.64 -19.06 -1.00
C HIS A 366 -4.23 -18.05 -2.09
N LYS A 367 -2.99 -18.11 -2.61
CA LYS A 367 -2.52 -17.26 -3.73
C LYS A 367 -2.71 -17.92 -5.09
N CYS A 368 -2.32 -19.20 -5.23
CA CYS A 368 -2.33 -19.87 -6.53
C CYS A 368 -3.67 -20.50 -6.87
N ARG A 369 -4.45 -21.02 -5.90
CA ARG A 369 -5.77 -21.60 -6.21
C ARG A 369 -6.69 -20.62 -6.96
N PRO A 370 -6.90 -19.37 -6.49
CA PRO A 370 -7.75 -18.42 -7.20
C PRO A 370 -7.17 -18.02 -8.57
N ALA A 371 -5.83 -17.92 -8.67
CA ALA A 371 -5.16 -17.58 -9.91
C ALA A 371 -5.33 -18.67 -10.98
N LEU A 372 -5.13 -19.94 -10.62
CA LEU A 372 -5.32 -21.08 -11.52
C LEU A 372 -6.78 -21.20 -11.95
N ASN A 373 -7.72 -21.05 -11.01
CA ASN A 373 -9.15 -21.05 -11.32
C ASN A 373 -9.51 -19.98 -12.36
N TYR A 374 -9.03 -18.74 -12.17
CA TYR A 374 -9.24 -17.66 -13.12
C TYR A 374 -8.57 -17.92 -14.49
N TYR A 375 -7.34 -18.43 -14.51
CA TYR A 375 -6.62 -18.69 -15.76
C TYR A 375 -7.30 -19.77 -16.61
N LEU A 376 -7.81 -20.83 -15.97
CA LEU A 376 -8.58 -21.86 -16.66
C LEU A 376 -9.94 -21.35 -17.14
N LEU A 377 -10.66 -20.55 -16.34
CA LEU A 377 -11.90 -19.88 -16.78
C LEU A 377 -11.69 -18.96 -17.98
N CYS A 378 -10.53 -18.30 -18.04
CA CYS A 378 -10.18 -17.43 -19.15
C CYS A 378 -9.77 -18.22 -20.40
N ALA A 379 -9.05 -19.33 -20.23
CA ALA A 379 -8.52 -20.15 -21.33
C ALA A 379 -9.60 -21.05 -21.96
N TRP A 380 -10.51 -21.59 -21.16
CA TRP A 380 -11.48 -22.60 -21.57
C TRP A 380 -12.94 -22.23 -21.21
N PRO A 381 -13.50 -21.11 -21.72
CA PRO A 381 -14.90 -20.77 -21.47
C PRO A 381 -15.84 -21.90 -21.92
N GLY A 382 -16.74 -22.33 -21.04
CA GLY A 382 -17.71 -23.41 -21.32
C GLY A 382 -17.17 -24.84 -21.16
N GLU A 383 -15.85 -25.03 -21.08
CA GLU A 383 -15.25 -26.35 -20.82
C GLU A 383 -14.73 -26.50 -19.39
N TYR A 384 -14.11 -25.45 -18.82
CA TYR A 384 -13.68 -25.48 -17.43
C TYR A 384 -14.82 -25.02 -16.50
N HIS A 385 -15.10 -25.83 -15.47
CA HIS A 385 -16.07 -25.50 -14.44
C HIS A 385 -15.43 -24.70 -13.30
N ASP A 386 -16.02 -23.55 -12.98
CA ASP A 386 -15.58 -22.66 -11.91
C ASP A 386 -15.54 -23.35 -10.53
N ASP A 387 -14.39 -23.31 -9.85
CA ASP A 387 -14.29 -23.80 -8.47
C ASP A 387 -14.64 -22.69 -7.46
N SER A 388 -15.86 -22.75 -6.93
CA SER A 388 -16.38 -21.82 -5.93
C SER A 388 -15.51 -21.75 -4.65
N ARG A 389 -14.81 -22.84 -4.30
CA ARG A 389 -13.91 -22.89 -3.12
C ARG A 389 -12.60 -22.17 -3.36
N SER A 390 -12.22 -21.97 -4.62
CA SER A 390 -11.05 -21.21 -5.01
C SER A 390 -11.33 -19.71 -5.13
N ARG A 391 -12.57 -19.26 -4.86
CA ARG A 391 -12.94 -17.85 -4.80
C ARG A 391 -12.88 -17.29 -3.39
N PHE A 392 -12.62 -15.98 -3.28
CA PHE A 392 -12.79 -15.28 -2.00
C PHE A 392 -14.25 -15.28 -1.57
N VAL A 393 -14.51 -15.21 -0.26
CA VAL A 393 -15.87 -15.27 0.30
C VAL A 393 -16.83 -14.29 -0.39
N ASN A 394 -16.38 -13.05 -0.62
CA ASN A 394 -17.21 -12.01 -1.26
C ASN A 394 -17.62 -12.33 -2.69
N GLU A 395 -16.84 -13.16 -3.37
CA GLU A 395 -17.11 -13.60 -4.74
C GLU A 395 -17.95 -14.88 -4.73
N ARG A 396 -17.73 -15.77 -3.76
CA ARG A 396 -18.51 -17.01 -3.60
C ARG A 396 -19.96 -16.73 -3.24
N VAL A 397 -20.21 -15.78 -2.34
CA VAL A 397 -21.56 -15.42 -1.90
C VAL A 397 -22.08 -14.15 -2.57
N HIS A 398 -21.36 -13.59 -3.55
CA HIS A 398 -21.78 -12.41 -4.32
C HIS A 398 -22.29 -11.21 -3.48
N ALA A 399 -21.78 -11.08 -2.25
CA ALA A 399 -22.08 -10.06 -1.25
C ALA A 399 -20.83 -9.80 -0.41
N ASN A 400 -20.63 -8.60 0.12
CA ASN A 400 -19.39 -8.28 0.84
C ASN A 400 -19.55 -8.39 2.34
N ILE A 401 -18.69 -9.20 2.97
CA ILE A 401 -18.61 -9.28 4.42
C ILE A 401 -18.16 -7.94 5.02
N GLN A 402 -18.89 -7.49 6.03
CA GLN A 402 -18.68 -6.24 6.77
C GLN A 402 -17.93 -6.53 8.07
N LYS A 403 -17.56 -5.47 8.81
CA LYS A 403 -16.74 -5.58 10.02
C LYS A 403 -17.41 -6.37 11.15
N ASP A 404 -18.74 -6.35 11.19
CA ASP A 404 -19.60 -7.05 12.14
C ASP A 404 -20.05 -8.42 11.62
N SER A 405 -19.42 -8.93 10.55
CA SER A 405 -19.76 -10.18 9.87
C SER A 405 -21.13 -10.21 9.17
N THR A 406 -21.83 -9.07 9.09
CA THR A 406 -22.97 -8.91 8.18
C THR A 406 -22.49 -8.75 6.74
N TYR A 407 -23.41 -8.66 5.79
CA TYR A 407 -23.15 -8.56 4.37
C TYR A 407 -23.72 -7.28 3.78
N SER A 408 -23.19 -6.89 2.63
CA SER A 408 -23.79 -5.84 1.80
C SER A 408 -24.28 -6.36 0.47
N VAL A 409 -25.47 -5.90 0.09
CA VAL A 409 -26.19 -6.28 -1.12
C VAL A 409 -26.34 -5.06 -2.01
N VAL A 410 -25.81 -5.15 -3.22
CA VAL A 410 -25.87 -4.08 -4.23
C VAL A 410 -26.54 -4.64 -5.48
N PRO A 411 -27.84 -4.39 -5.70
CA PRO A 411 -28.49 -4.77 -6.95
C PRO A 411 -27.91 -3.99 -8.13
N ARG A 412 -28.01 -4.57 -9.33
CA ARG A 412 -27.56 -3.92 -10.57
C ARG A 412 -28.53 -2.80 -10.94
N MET A 413 -27.98 -1.63 -11.23
CA MET A 413 -28.69 -0.47 -11.79
C MET A 413 -27.96 -0.08 -13.08
N TRP A 414 -28.50 -0.47 -14.23
CA TRP A 414 -27.82 -0.37 -15.52
C TRP A 414 -27.52 1.08 -15.89
N GLY A 415 -26.24 1.42 -16.05
CA GLY A 415 -25.80 2.80 -16.32
C GLY A 415 -26.15 3.79 -15.20
N GLY A 416 -26.52 3.31 -14.00
CA GLY A 416 -27.03 4.12 -12.90
C GLY A 416 -28.51 4.47 -12.97
N LEU A 417 -29.27 3.86 -13.90
CA LEU A 417 -30.70 4.05 -14.04
C LEU A 417 -31.49 3.16 -13.08
N THR A 418 -32.68 3.64 -12.70
CA THR A 418 -33.67 2.87 -11.96
C THR A 418 -35.09 3.33 -12.25
N THR A 419 -36.07 2.51 -11.92
CA THR A 419 -37.51 2.85 -12.01
C THR A 419 -38.13 3.05 -10.62
N PRO A 420 -39.28 3.73 -10.52
CA PRO A 420 -40.03 3.80 -9.26
C PRO A 420 -40.35 2.42 -8.66
N GLY A 421 -40.62 1.41 -9.49
CA GLY A 421 -40.90 0.05 -9.04
C GLY A 421 -39.69 -0.64 -8.43
N GLU A 422 -38.51 -0.51 -9.05
CA GLU A 422 -37.25 -1.02 -8.49
C GLU A 422 -36.88 -0.30 -7.18
N LEU A 423 -37.06 1.02 -7.11
CA LEU A 423 -36.84 1.78 -5.88
C LEU A 423 -37.78 1.35 -4.76
N HIS A 424 -39.06 1.10 -5.08
CA HIS A 424 -40.02 0.56 -4.13
C HIS A 424 -39.59 -0.83 -3.65
N ALA A 425 -39.14 -1.72 -4.54
CA ALA A 425 -38.64 -3.04 -4.17
C ALA A 425 -37.42 -2.96 -3.24
N ILE A 426 -36.45 -2.08 -3.51
CA ILE A 426 -35.30 -1.84 -2.63
C ILE A 426 -35.78 -1.37 -1.24
N ALA A 427 -36.72 -0.43 -1.18
CA ALA A 427 -37.28 0.06 0.07
C ALA A 427 -38.00 -1.05 0.86
N SER A 428 -38.89 -1.82 0.20
CA SER A 428 -39.61 -2.93 0.82
C SER A 428 -38.69 -4.02 1.33
N VAL A 429 -37.61 -4.35 0.60
CA VAL A 429 -36.60 -5.31 1.05
C VAL A 429 -35.83 -4.77 2.26
N ALA A 430 -35.44 -3.50 2.26
CA ALA A 430 -34.79 -2.89 3.41
C ALA A 430 -35.65 -2.93 4.67
N GLU A 431 -36.95 -2.62 4.54
CA GLU A 431 -37.92 -2.70 5.65
C GLU A 431 -38.14 -4.15 6.12
N LYS A 432 -38.45 -5.06 5.19
CA LYS A 432 -38.78 -6.46 5.49
C LYS A 432 -37.67 -7.19 6.25
N PHE A 433 -36.42 -6.97 5.85
CA PHE A 433 -35.25 -7.63 6.45
C PHE A 433 -34.56 -6.75 7.52
N ASN A 434 -35.19 -5.64 7.95
CA ASN A 434 -34.65 -4.71 8.94
C ASN A 434 -33.20 -4.25 8.61
N ILE A 435 -32.93 -3.97 7.34
CA ILE A 435 -31.60 -3.56 6.87
C ILE A 435 -31.35 -2.12 7.34
N PRO A 436 -30.35 -1.87 8.20
CA PRO A 436 -30.24 -0.61 8.92
C PRO A 436 -29.74 0.56 8.07
N THR A 437 -29.14 0.31 6.90
CA THR A 437 -28.56 1.38 6.08
C THR A 437 -28.71 1.12 4.59
N VAL A 438 -29.28 2.12 3.90
CA VAL A 438 -29.42 2.19 2.45
C VAL A 438 -28.55 3.35 1.94
N LYS A 439 -27.50 3.06 1.17
CA LYS A 439 -26.47 4.03 0.80
C LYS A 439 -26.30 4.17 -0.70
N VAL A 440 -26.32 5.40 -1.20
CA VAL A 440 -25.94 5.70 -2.59
C VAL A 440 -24.41 5.62 -2.74
N THR A 441 -23.94 4.87 -3.73
CA THR A 441 -22.52 4.64 -3.99
C THR A 441 -21.99 5.57 -5.08
N GLY A 442 -20.67 5.80 -5.09
CA GLY A 442 -20.00 6.57 -6.15
C GLY A 442 -20.04 5.92 -7.54
N GLY A 443 -20.54 4.68 -7.65
CA GLY A 443 -20.79 3.98 -8.90
C GLY A 443 -22.22 4.15 -9.43
N GLN A 444 -23.02 5.07 -8.88
CA GLN A 444 -24.43 5.28 -9.21
C GLN A 444 -25.29 4.04 -8.91
N ARG A 445 -25.14 3.50 -7.70
CA ARG A 445 -25.92 2.35 -7.23
C ARG A 445 -26.38 2.53 -5.81
N ILE A 446 -27.32 1.70 -5.38
CA ILE A 446 -27.77 1.63 -3.99
C ILE A 446 -27.20 0.39 -3.31
N ASP A 447 -26.65 0.57 -2.11
CA ASP A 447 -26.02 -0.45 -1.28
C ASP A 447 -26.84 -0.66 -0.01
N LEU A 448 -27.26 -1.90 0.22
CA LEU A 448 -28.00 -2.36 1.40
C LEU A 448 -27.00 -2.97 2.39
N LEU A 449 -26.73 -2.26 3.48
CA LEU A 449 -25.67 -2.58 4.45
C LEU A 449 -26.27 -3.13 5.74
N GLY A 450 -25.74 -4.26 6.22
CA GLY A 450 -26.18 -4.90 7.47
C GLY A 450 -27.06 -6.14 7.26
N VAL A 451 -27.00 -6.76 6.07
CA VAL A 451 -27.78 -7.96 5.75
C VAL A 451 -27.18 -9.17 6.44
N LYS A 452 -27.96 -9.93 7.22
CA LYS A 452 -27.44 -11.17 7.81
C LYS A 452 -27.20 -12.23 6.74
N LYS A 453 -26.31 -13.19 7.01
CA LYS A 453 -25.90 -14.18 6.00
C LYS A 453 -27.07 -15.05 5.56
N GLU A 454 -27.87 -15.47 6.53
CA GLU A 454 -29.08 -16.29 6.39
C GLU A 454 -30.20 -15.57 5.62
N ASP A 455 -30.22 -14.24 5.64
CA ASP A 455 -31.21 -13.43 4.94
C ASP A 455 -30.87 -13.21 3.46
N LEU A 456 -29.62 -13.47 3.03
CA LEU A 456 -29.17 -13.22 1.67
C LEU A 456 -30.07 -13.89 0.59
N PRO A 457 -30.46 -15.17 0.69
CA PRO A 457 -31.34 -15.79 -0.29
C PRO A 457 -32.71 -15.09 -0.37
N GLY A 458 -33.29 -14.70 0.76
CA GLY A 458 -34.57 -14.01 0.83
C GLY A 458 -34.51 -12.60 0.22
N VAL A 459 -33.46 -11.85 0.54
CA VAL A 459 -33.19 -10.51 -0.01
C VAL A 459 -33.08 -10.58 -1.54
N TRP A 460 -32.27 -11.50 -2.06
CA TRP A 460 -32.09 -11.63 -3.51
C TRP A 460 -33.32 -12.19 -4.23
N ASN A 461 -34.09 -13.08 -3.61
CA ASN A 461 -35.36 -13.54 -4.16
C ASN A 461 -36.33 -12.37 -4.40
N ASP A 462 -36.48 -11.47 -3.42
CA ASP A 462 -37.43 -10.37 -3.52
C ASP A 462 -36.94 -9.27 -4.48
N LEU A 463 -35.64 -8.97 -4.51
CA LEU A 463 -35.04 -8.09 -5.53
C LEU A 463 -35.16 -8.70 -6.94
N GLY A 464 -34.98 -10.01 -7.09
CA GLY A 464 -35.10 -10.73 -8.35
C GLY A 464 -36.51 -10.68 -8.94
N LYS A 465 -37.56 -10.76 -8.09
CA LYS A 465 -38.96 -10.57 -8.52
C LYS A 465 -39.24 -9.19 -9.12
N ALA A 466 -38.48 -8.18 -8.70
CA ALA A 466 -38.52 -6.83 -9.27
C ALA A 466 -37.65 -6.68 -10.53
N GLY A 467 -37.02 -7.76 -11.01
CA GLY A 467 -36.14 -7.76 -12.18
C GLY A 467 -34.70 -7.33 -11.88
N MET A 468 -34.31 -7.18 -10.61
CA MET A 468 -32.96 -6.77 -10.23
C MET A 468 -32.04 -7.96 -10.05
N VAL A 469 -30.94 -7.99 -10.80
CA VAL A 469 -29.88 -9.02 -10.70
C VAL A 469 -28.73 -8.57 -9.82
N SER A 470 -27.79 -9.47 -9.50
CA SER A 470 -26.60 -9.10 -8.73
C SER A 470 -25.76 -8.01 -9.40
N GLY A 471 -25.46 -6.97 -8.63
CA GLY A 471 -24.53 -5.92 -9.03
C GLY A 471 -23.07 -6.37 -9.08
N HIS A 472 -22.73 -7.57 -8.60
CA HIS A 472 -21.34 -8.08 -8.54
C HIS A 472 -20.35 -7.05 -7.96
N ALA A 473 -20.79 -6.25 -6.98
CA ALA A 473 -20.07 -5.06 -6.52
C ALA A 473 -18.67 -5.34 -5.95
N TYR A 474 -18.35 -6.62 -5.69
CA TYR A 474 -17.11 -7.05 -5.09
C TYR A 474 -16.32 -8.07 -5.92
N ALA A 475 -16.86 -8.54 -7.04
CA ALA A 475 -16.20 -9.46 -7.96
C ALA A 475 -14.85 -8.93 -8.47
N LYS A 476 -13.93 -9.85 -8.78
CA LYS A 476 -12.85 -9.60 -9.75
C LYS A 476 -13.45 -9.67 -11.16
N GLY A 477 -14.23 -8.65 -11.49
CA GLY A 477 -15.01 -8.57 -12.72
C GLY A 477 -15.49 -7.15 -12.94
N LEU A 478 -16.52 -6.99 -13.79
CA LEU A 478 -17.17 -5.69 -13.98
C LEU A 478 -17.85 -5.20 -12.70
N ARG A 479 -17.23 -4.17 -12.16
CA ARG A 479 -17.69 -3.17 -11.19
C ARG A 479 -19.01 -2.57 -11.60
N THR A 480 -18.88 -1.52 -12.38
CA THR A 480 -19.93 -0.57 -12.73
C THR A 480 -19.54 0.13 -14.00
N VAL A 481 -20.54 0.62 -14.73
CA VAL A 481 -20.37 1.61 -15.80
C VAL A 481 -21.03 2.89 -15.33
N LYS A 482 -20.23 3.88 -14.94
CA LYS A 482 -20.74 5.19 -14.48
C LYS A 482 -21.08 6.03 -15.72
N THR A 483 -22.23 6.69 -15.73
CA THR A 483 -22.64 7.55 -16.84
C THR A 483 -22.89 8.98 -16.35
N CYS A 484 -22.93 9.94 -17.26
CA CYS A 484 -23.68 11.17 -17.01
C CYS A 484 -24.98 11.12 -17.82
N VAL A 485 -25.86 12.08 -17.60
CA VAL A 485 -27.19 12.12 -18.22
C VAL A 485 -27.18 12.40 -19.73
N GLY A 486 -26.01 12.57 -20.36
CA GLY A 486 -25.85 12.64 -21.82
C GLY A 486 -26.57 13.77 -22.52
N SER A 487 -26.66 13.68 -23.85
CA SER A 487 -27.44 14.60 -24.71
C SER A 487 -28.96 14.47 -24.51
N GLU A 488 -29.42 13.39 -23.86
CA GLU A 488 -30.83 13.19 -23.53
C GLU A 488 -31.35 14.27 -22.57
N TRP A 489 -30.53 14.67 -21.58
CA TRP A 489 -30.95 15.64 -20.54
C TRP A 489 -30.01 16.83 -20.35
N CYS A 490 -28.71 16.67 -20.60
CA CYS A 490 -27.75 17.75 -20.35
C CYS A 490 -27.64 18.66 -21.57
N ARG A 491 -27.81 19.97 -21.39
CA ARG A 491 -27.58 20.97 -22.44
C ARG A 491 -26.16 20.97 -23.07
N PHE A 492 -25.19 20.33 -22.42
CA PHE A 492 -23.81 20.21 -22.90
C PHE A 492 -23.48 18.81 -23.42
N GLY A 493 -24.42 17.86 -23.36
CA GLY A 493 -24.18 16.51 -23.85
C GLY A 493 -24.07 16.53 -25.38
N THR A 494 -22.96 16.01 -25.89
CA THR A 494 -22.72 15.89 -27.34
C THR A 494 -23.27 14.58 -27.89
N GLN A 495 -23.31 13.51 -27.09
CA GLN A 495 -23.86 12.20 -27.47
C GLN A 495 -24.61 11.55 -26.29
N ASP A 496 -25.35 10.48 -26.58
CA ASP A 496 -26.04 9.67 -25.56
C ASP A 496 -25.06 8.80 -24.77
N SER A 497 -24.57 9.33 -23.64
CA SER A 497 -23.72 8.56 -22.73
C SER A 497 -24.48 7.52 -21.90
N THR A 498 -25.76 7.76 -21.62
CA THR A 498 -26.55 6.88 -20.76
C THR A 498 -26.83 5.57 -21.48
N GLY A 499 -27.38 5.65 -22.70
CA GLY A 499 -27.69 4.48 -23.52
C GLY A 499 -26.44 3.67 -23.86
N LEU A 500 -25.34 4.34 -24.25
CA LEU A 500 -24.05 3.68 -24.49
C LEU A 500 -23.50 3.00 -23.22
N GLY A 501 -23.59 3.65 -22.07
CA GLY A 501 -23.18 3.07 -20.79
C GLY A 501 -23.98 1.83 -20.41
N VAL A 502 -25.30 1.83 -20.65
CA VAL A 502 -26.16 0.66 -20.43
C VAL A 502 -25.77 -0.50 -21.36
N LYS A 503 -25.51 -0.22 -22.65
CA LYS A 503 -25.05 -1.24 -23.61
C LYS A 503 -23.72 -1.85 -23.16
N LEU A 504 -22.75 -1.02 -22.76
CA LEU A 504 -21.46 -1.48 -22.23
C LEU A 504 -21.62 -2.32 -20.96
N GLU A 505 -22.49 -1.92 -20.03
CA GLU A 505 -22.69 -2.69 -18.80
C GLU A 505 -23.34 -4.04 -19.09
N LYS A 506 -24.36 -4.10 -19.96
CA LYS A 506 -25.00 -5.35 -20.38
C LYS A 506 -24.09 -6.25 -21.20
N MET A 507 -23.14 -5.69 -21.94
CA MET A 507 -22.15 -6.48 -22.67
C MET A 507 -21.14 -7.14 -21.71
N CYS A 508 -20.83 -6.51 -20.57
CA CYS A 508 -19.69 -6.88 -19.74
C CYS A 508 -20.07 -7.35 -18.32
N TRP A 509 -21.34 -7.36 -17.94
CA TRP A 509 -21.75 -7.89 -16.64
C TRP A 509 -21.44 -9.38 -16.56
N GLY A 510 -21.21 -9.91 -15.36
CA GLY A 510 -20.81 -11.32 -15.16
C GLY A 510 -19.38 -11.66 -15.60
N SER A 511 -18.72 -10.86 -16.45
CA SER A 511 -17.36 -11.14 -16.91
C SER A 511 -16.37 -11.21 -15.75
N TRP A 512 -15.61 -12.31 -15.68
CA TRP A 512 -14.45 -12.43 -14.80
C TRP A 512 -13.21 -11.81 -15.44
N THR A 513 -12.50 -11.02 -14.63
CA THR A 513 -11.27 -10.32 -15.01
C THR A 513 -10.18 -10.57 -13.95
N PRO A 514 -8.89 -10.32 -14.25
CA PRO A 514 -7.80 -10.59 -13.31
C PRO A 514 -7.97 -9.83 -11.98
N HIS A 515 -8.57 -8.64 -12.06
CA HIS A 515 -9.02 -7.86 -10.92
C HIS A 515 -10.26 -7.03 -11.30
N LYS A 516 -10.96 -6.43 -10.32
CA LYS A 516 -12.07 -5.47 -10.51
C LYS A 516 -11.80 -4.44 -11.61
N VAL A 517 -12.79 -4.23 -12.47
CA VAL A 517 -12.79 -3.26 -13.57
C VAL A 517 -13.97 -2.31 -13.40
N LYS A 518 -13.76 -1.03 -13.67
CA LYS A 518 -14.81 0.00 -13.74
C LYS A 518 -14.72 0.69 -15.09
N LEU A 519 -15.86 0.93 -15.71
CA LEU A 519 -15.94 1.79 -16.90
C LEU A 519 -16.72 3.06 -16.59
N ALA A 520 -16.62 4.03 -17.48
CA ALA A 520 -17.54 5.15 -17.50
C ALA A 520 -17.71 5.73 -18.90
N VAL A 521 -18.87 6.36 -19.12
CA VAL A 521 -19.21 7.07 -20.34
C VAL A 521 -19.64 8.49 -19.97
N SER A 522 -18.88 9.47 -20.41
CA SER A 522 -19.17 10.89 -20.22
C SER A 522 -19.67 11.47 -21.53
N GLY A 523 -20.89 12.00 -21.55
CA GLY A 523 -21.54 12.56 -22.74
C GLY A 523 -20.91 13.85 -23.28
N CYS A 524 -19.88 14.41 -22.64
CA CYS A 524 -19.09 15.53 -23.14
C CYS A 524 -17.74 15.65 -22.40
N PRO A 525 -16.80 16.50 -22.86
CA PRO A 525 -15.48 16.70 -22.22
C PRO A 525 -15.51 17.19 -20.77
N ARG A 526 -16.65 17.68 -20.26
CA ARG A 526 -16.80 18.06 -18.85
C ARG A 526 -16.71 16.88 -17.89
N ASN A 527 -16.86 15.66 -18.42
CA ASN A 527 -16.46 14.43 -17.74
C ASN A 527 -17.15 14.14 -16.39
N CYS A 528 -18.46 14.40 -16.28
CA CYS A 528 -19.22 14.17 -15.04
C CYS A 528 -19.24 12.69 -14.59
N ALA A 529 -18.97 11.73 -15.48
CA ALA A 529 -18.85 10.31 -15.13
C ALA A 529 -17.44 9.91 -14.66
N GLU A 530 -16.49 10.86 -14.63
CA GLU A 530 -15.08 10.64 -14.26
C GLU A 530 -14.40 9.54 -15.10
N ALA A 531 -14.67 9.51 -16.41
CA ALA A 531 -14.12 8.55 -17.36
C ALA A 531 -12.60 8.51 -17.35
N THR A 532 -11.96 9.64 -17.08
CA THR A 532 -10.51 9.81 -17.06
C THR A 532 -9.77 9.14 -15.90
N ILE A 533 -10.46 8.47 -14.98
CA ILE A 533 -9.85 7.72 -13.87
C ILE A 533 -10.41 6.28 -13.73
N LYS A 534 -11.13 5.82 -14.76
CA LYS A 534 -11.66 4.45 -14.81
C LYS A 534 -10.68 3.52 -15.52
N ASP A 535 -10.87 2.21 -15.34
CA ASP A 535 -10.01 1.20 -15.97
C ASP A 535 -10.13 1.28 -17.52
N MET A 536 -11.30 1.70 -18.02
CA MET A 536 -11.58 2.19 -19.38
C MET A 536 -12.63 3.31 -19.32
N GLY A 537 -12.44 4.40 -20.04
CA GLY A 537 -13.36 5.54 -20.11
C GLY A 537 -13.74 5.85 -21.55
N VAL A 538 -14.95 6.37 -21.74
CA VAL A 538 -15.42 6.93 -23.00
C VAL A 538 -15.81 8.38 -22.77
N VAL A 539 -15.25 9.30 -23.54
CA VAL A 539 -15.62 10.71 -23.53
C VAL A 539 -16.20 11.06 -24.89
N CYS A 540 -17.48 11.39 -24.93
CA CYS A 540 -18.15 11.79 -26.14
C CYS A 540 -17.71 13.21 -26.55
N VAL A 541 -17.53 13.40 -27.85
CA VAL A 541 -17.19 14.67 -28.49
C VAL A 541 -18.06 14.83 -29.75
N GLU A 542 -18.08 16.01 -30.35
CA GLU A 542 -18.85 16.23 -31.58
C GLU A 542 -18.38 15.30 -32.72
N ALA A 543 -17.08 15.01 -32.79
CA ALA A 543 -16.47 14.16 -33.80
C ALA A 543 -16.57 12.64 -33.50
N GLY A 544 -17.29 12.21 -32.46
CA GLY A 544 -17.44 10.80 -32.08
C GLY A 544 -17.11 10.51 -30.61
N TYR A 545 -16.31 9.48 -30.36
CA TYR A 545 -16.06 8.92 -29.02
C TYR A 545 -14.56 8.73 -28.78
N ASP A 546 -14.02 9.43 -27.78
CA ASP A 546 -12.66 9.19 -27.29
C ASP A 546 -12.64 8.02 -26.33
N ILE A 547 -11.89 6.97 -26.69
CA ILE A 547 -11.68 5.80 -25.87
C ILE A 547 -10.39 5.98 -25.09
N LEU A 548 -10.47 5.92 -23.76
CA LEU A 548 -9.35 6.12 -22.85
C LEU A 548 -9.14 4.87 -21.99
N VAL A 549 -7.89 4.53 -21.65
CA VAL A 549 -7.55 3.29 -20.94
C VAL A 549 -6.50 3.51 -19.84
N GLY A 550 -6.38 2.54 -18.93
CA GLY A 550 -5.28 2.51 -17.94
C GLY A 550 -5.45 3.43 -16.72
N GLY A 551 -6.66 3.94 -16.45
CA GLY A 551 -6.93 4.80 -15.30
C GLY A 551 -7.16 4.03 -13.98
N ASN A 552 -6.94 4.71 -12.85
CA ASN A 552 -7.22 4.20 -11.52
C ASN A 552 -7.50 5.33 -10.51
N GLY A 553 -8.73 5.46 -10.04
CA GLY A 553 -9.08 6.33 -8.90
C GLY A 553 -8.87 5.66 -7.52
N GLY A 554 -7.75 4.95 -7.33
CA GLY A 554 -7.44 4.17 -6.13
C GLY A 554 -6.43 4.85 -5.20
N VAL A 555 -5.64 4.05 -4.47
CA VAL A 555 -4.53 4.53 -3.61
C VAL A 555 -3.54 5.34 -4.44
N ASP A 556 -3.11 4.77 -5.58
CA ASP A 556 -2.29 5.47 -6.57
C ASP A 556 -3.20 5.99 -7.68
N VAL A 557 -3.45 7.30 -7.68
CA VAL A 557 -4.29 7.94 -8.69
C VAL A 557 -3.54 7.95 -10.03
N ARG A 558 -4.14 7.32 -11.05
CA ARG A 558 -3.64 7.36 -12.42
C ARG A 558 -4.75 7.84 -13.35
N VAL A 559 -4.42 8.83 -14.18
CA VAL A 559 -5.30 9.27 -15.26
C VAL A 559 -5.22 8.29 -16.43
N THR A 560 -6.33 8.13 -17.15
CA THR A 560 -6.37 7.34 -18.38
C THR A 560 -5.57 8.03 -19.48
N GLU A 561 -5.10 7.24 -20.43
CA GLU A 561 -4.43 7.71 -21.65
C GLU A 561 -5.32 7.42 -22.87
N LEU A 562 -5.27 8.28 -23.89
CA LEU A 562 -6.08 8.13 -25.12
C LEU A 562 -5.61 6.89 -25.91
N LEU A 563 -6.52 5.94 -26.11
CA LEU A 563 -6.31 4.79 -26.97
C LEU A 563 -6.54 5.19 -28.44
N THR A 564 -7.76 5.62 -28.76
CA THR A 564 -8.16 6.07 -30.11
C THR A 564 -9.49 6.82 -30.05
N ARG A 565 -9.86 7.47 -31.16
CA ARG A 565 -11.19 8.03 -31.39
C ARG A 565 -11.93 7.19 -32.42
N VAL A 566 -13.20 6.90 -32.17
CA VAL A 566 -14.09 6.18 -33.08
C VAL A 566 -15.34 7.00 -33.40
N ALA A 567 -15.99 6.70 -34.52
CA ALA A 567 -17.14 7.47 -34.99
C ALA A 567 -18.47 6.98 -34.38
N THR A 568 -18.57 5.68 -34.11
CA THR A 568 -19.84 5.02 -33.77
C THR A 568 -19.80 4.29 -32.43
N GLU A 569 -20.97 4.14 -31.80
CA GLU A 569 -21.11 3.33 -30.59
C GLU A 569 -20.74 1.86 -30.80
N VAL A 570 -20.99 1.32 -32.00
CA VAL A 570 -20.66 -0.07 -32.35
C VAL A 570 -19.16 -0.30 -32.25
N GLU A 571 -18.37 0.65 -32.74
CA GLU A 571 -16.91 0.61 -32.59
C GLU A 571 -16.51 0.72 -31.11
N VAL A 572 -17.15 1.57 -30.31
CA VAL A 572 -16.87 1.64 -28.86
C VAL A 572 -17.06 0.28 -28.19
N LEU A 573 -18.14 -0.44 -28.51
CA LEU A 573 -18.39 -1.79 -27.98
C LEU A 573 -17.33 -2.80 -28.45
N GLU A 574 -16.94 -2.75 -29.73
CA GLU A 574 -15.88 -3.61 -30.28
C GLU A 574 -14.54 -3.39 -29.56
N TYR A 575 -14.11 -2.13 -29.43
CA TYR A 575 -12.87 -1.78 -28.73
C TYR A 575 -12.93 -2.13 -27.24
N ALA A 576 -14.08 -1.96 -26.59
CA ALA A 576 -14.26 -2.35 -25.19
C ALA A 576 -14.12 -3.86 -24.99
N GLY A 577 -14.78 -4.67 -25.82
CA GLY A 577 -14.66 -6.13 -25.78
C GLY A 577 -13.23 -6.58 -26.05
N ALA A 578 -12.57 -6.00 -27.06
CA ALA A 578 -11.19 -6.34 -27.41
C ALA A 578 -10.18 -5.95 -26.32
N TYR A 579 -10.29 -4.75 -25.74
CA TYR A 579 -9.44 -4.29 -24.64
C TYR A 579 -9.60 -5.16 -23.39
N LEU A 580 -10.85 -5.48 -23.02
CA LEU A 580 -11.12 -6.33 -21.87
C LEU A 580 -10.62 -7.76 -22.10
N GLN A 581 -10.75 -8.30 -23.31
CA GLN A 581 -10.20 -9.62 -23.63
C GLN A 581 -8.67 -9.64 -23.57
N LEU A 582 -8.02 -8.64 -24.15
CA LEU A 582 -6.57 -8.52 -24.12
C LEU A 582 -6.06 -8.47 -22.67
N TYR A 583 -6.71 -7.65 -21.83
CA TYR A 583 -6.42 -7.59 -20.40
C TYR A 583 -6.68 -8.94 -19.70
N ARG A 584 -7.78 -9.62 -20.02
CA ARG A 584 -8.10 -10.94 -19.44
C ARG A 584 -7.03 -11.99 -19.76
N GLU A 585 -6.53 -11.97 -21.00
CA GLU A 585 -5.55 -12.91 -21.55
C GLU A 585 -4.11 -12.63 -21.07
N GLU A 586 -3.74 -11.37 -20.80
CA GLU A 586 -2.32 -10.99 -20.59
C GLU A 586 -1.98 -10.46 -19.20
N ALA A 587 -2.96 -9.98 -18.42
CA ALA A 587 -2.68 -9.52 -17.06
C ALA A 587 -2.60 -10.67 -16.06
N HIS A 588 -1.74 -10.48 -15.05
CA HIS A 588 -1.57 -11.43 -13.97
C HIS A 588 -2.78 -11.36 -13.03
N TYR A 589 -3.16 -12.48 -12.41
CA TYR A 589 -4.26 -12.48 -11.44
C TYR A 589 -3.97 -11.49 -10.30
N LEU A 590 -4.97 -10.66 -9.95
CA LEU A 590 -4.90 -9.49 -9.06
C LEU A 590 -4.11 -8.27 -9.56
N GLU A 591 -3.60 -8.29 -10.79
CA GLU A 591 -3.07 -7.09 -11.45
C GLU A 591 -4.24 -6.18 -11.87
N ARG A 592 -4.14 -4.86 -11.63
CA ARG A 592 -5.13 -3.86 -12.12
C ARG A 592 -4.75 -3.43 -13.53
N THR A 593 -5.69 -2.90 -14.31
CA THR A 593 -5.41 -2.41 -15.68
C THR A 593 -4.34 -1.33 -15.71
N ALA A 594 -4.33 -0.39 -14.76
CA ALA A 594 -3.30 0.67 -14.67
C ALA A 594 -1.86 0.11 -14.57
N PRO A 595 -1.51 -0.71 -13.56
CA PRO A 595 -0.23 -1.44 -13.53
C PRO A 595 0.05 -2.28 -14.77
N TRP A 596 -0.96 -2.98 -15.31
CA TRP A 596 -0.80 -3.79 -16.52
C TRP A 596 -0.39 -2.94 -17.73
N VAL A 597 -1.11 -1.84 -18.01
CA VAL A 597 -0.77 -0.89 -19.08
C VAL A 597 0.60 -0.28 -18.86
N ALA A 598 0.99 0.02 -17.61
CA ALA A 598 2.37 0.44 -17.31
C ALA A 598 3.41 -0.65 -17.64
N ARG A 599 3.09 -1.92 -17.40
CA ARG A 599 3.99 -3.05 -17.63
C ARG A 599 4.16 -3.37 -19.12
N VAL A 600 3.07 -3.41 -19.89
CA VAL A 600 3.12 -3.76 -21.32
C VAL A 600 3.38 -2.55 -22.22
N GLY A 601 3.10 -1.35 -21.74
CA GLY A 601 3.21 -0.09 -22.48
C GLY A 601 1.95 0.24 -23.28
N LEU A 602 1.58 1.52 -23.33
CA LEU A 602 0.42 1.96 -24.11
C LEU A 602 0.60 1.70 -25.61
N ASP A 603 1.82 1.85 -26.13
CA ASP A 603 2.11 1.61 -27.55
C ASP A 603 1.85 0.16 -27.96
N TYR A 604 2.13 -0.79 -27.07
CA TYR A 604 1.78 -2.19 -27.29
C TYR A 604 0.26 -2.38 -27.36
N VAL A 605 -0.49 -1.75 -26.45
CA VAL A 605 -1.97 -1.81 -26.46
C VAL A 605 -2.53 -1.17 -27.73
N LYS A 606 -1.97 -0.05 -28.18
CA LYS A 606 -2.34 0.60 -29.46
C LYS A 606 -2.02 -0.29 -30.65
N LYS A 607 -0.86 -0.92 -30.69
CA LYS A 607 -0.51 -1.86 -31.75
C LYS A 607 -1.52 -3.01 -31.85
N ARG A 608 -1.91 -3.58 -30.72
CA ARG A 608 -2.84 -4.73 -30.67
C ARG A 608 -4.31 -4.40 -30.94
N LEU A 609 -4.73 -3.15 -30.68
CA LEU A 609 -6.15 -2.77 -30.77
C LEU A 609 -6.43 -1.77 -31.91
N VAL A 610 -5.53 -0.84 -32.18
CA VAL A 610 -5.72 0.24 -33.17
C VAL A 610 -5.10 -0.14 -34.51
N GLU A 611 -3.85 -0.62 -34.50
CA GLU A 611 -3.10 -0.93 -35.73
C GLU A 611 -3.44 -2.33 -36.28
N ASP A 612 -3.87 -3.26 -35.41
CA ASP A 612 -4.25 -4.64 -35.75
C ASP A 612 -5.78 -4.82 -35.71
N GLU A 613 -6.45 -4.45 -36.82
CA GLU A 613 -7.91 -4.56 -36.93
C GLU A 613 -8.42 -6.00 -36.84
N GLU A 614 -7.75 -6.94 -37.51
CA GLU A 614 -8.15 -8.35 -37.52
C GLU A 614 -7.99 -8.97 -36.12
N GLY A 615 -6.86 -8.71 -35.46
CA GLY A 615 -6.62 -9.13 -34.09
C GLY A 615 -7.57 -8.50 -33.08
N ARG A 616 -7.93 -7.21 -33.24
CA ARG A 616 -8.96 -6.55 -32.42
C ARG A 616 -10.31 -7.26 -32.56
N LYS A 617 -10.76 -7.53 -33.79
CA LYS A 617 -12.03 -8.24 -34.05
C LYS A 617 -12.02 -9.65 -33.47
N ALA A 618 -10.90 -10.37 -33.59
CA ALA A 618 -10.74 -11.69 -33.00
C ALA A 618 -10.79 -11.65 -31.45
N LEU A 619 -10.14 -10.66 -30.83
CA LEU A 619 -10.22 -10.43 -29.38
C LEU A 619 -11.65 -10.13 -28.93
N ASN A 620 -12.36 -9.24 -29.62
CA ASN A 620 -13.77 -8.96 -29.31
C ASN A 620 -14.64 -10.21 -29.48
N ALA A 621 -14.47 -10.99 -30.55
CA ALA A 621 -15.23 -12.22 -30.76
C ALA A 621 -15.03 -13.23 -29.61
N ARG A 622 -13.78 -13.41 -29.14
CA ARG A 622 -13.49 -14.25 -27.96
C ARG A 622 -14.10 -13.69 -26.68
N PHE A 623 -14.12 -12.36 -26.51
CA PHE A 623 -14.81 -11.72 -25.40
C PHE A 623 -16.29 -12.10 -25.41
N GLN A 624 -17.00 -11.87 -26.53
CA GLN A 624 -18.43 -12.16 -26.67
C GLN A 624 -18.74 -13.63 -26.43
N HIS A 625 -17.94 -14.54 -27.02
CA HIS A 625 -18.10 -15.97 -26.81
C HIS A 625 -18.01 -16.35 -25.33
N SER A 626 -17.04 -15.80 -24.59
CA SER A 626 -16.92 -16.09 -23.17
C SER A 626 -18.07 -15.54 -22.31
N GLN A 627 -18.77 -14.50 -22.77
CA GLN A 627 -19.90 -13.92 -22.03
C GLN A 627 -21.12 -14.85 -22.03
N VAL A 628 -21.27 -15.70 -23.05
CA VAL A 628 -22.34 -16.70 -23.14
C VAL A 628 -22.37 -17.61 -21.90
N PHE A 629 -21.20 -17.86 -21.29
CA PHE A 629 -21.06 -18.74 -20.12
C PHE A 629 -20.95 -17.99 -18.79
N ALA A 630 -20.75 -16.66 -18.81
CA ALA A 630 -20.47 -15.87 -17.61
C ALA A 630 -21.65 -15.00 -17.14
N GLN A 631 -22.59 -14.68 -18.04
CA GLN A 631 -23.74 -13.80 -17.78
C GLN A 631 -24.92 -14.54 -17.13
N ILE A 632 -24.63 -15.27 -16.06
CA ILE A 632 -25.62 -15.98 -15.26
C ILE A 632 -25.77 -15.23 -13.93
N ASP A 633 -26.99 -14.88 -13.56
CA ASP A 633 -27.22 -14.25 -12.26
C ASP A 633 -27.03 -15.29 -11.14
N PRO A 634 -26.01 -15.11 -10.27
CA PRO A 634 -25.63 -16.14 -9.29
C PRO A 634 -26.70 -16.43 -8.25
N TRP A 635 -27.70 -15.57 -8.11
CA TRP A 635 -28.78 -15.73 -7.13
C TRP A 635 -30.03 -16.37 -7.68
N THR A 636 -30.19 -16.53 -8.99
CA THR A 636 -31.43 -17.11 -9.55
C THR A 636 -31.68 -18.53 -9.00
N GLU A 637 -30.66 -19.39 -8.98
CA GLU A 637 -30.78 -20.76 -8.43
C GLU A 637 -30.58 -20.81 -6.90
N ARG A 638 -29.67 -19.99 -6.36
CA ARG A 638 -29.40 -19.96 -4.90
C ARG A 638 -30.58 -19.43 -4.08
N ALA A 639 -31.30 -18.44 -4.60
CA ALA A 639 -32.53 -17.93 -3.99
C ALA A 639 -33.66 -18.97 -3.97
N MET A 640 -33.60 -19.98 -4.86
CA MET A 640 -34.54 -21.10 -4.91
C MET A 640 -34.09 -22.32 -4.07
N GLY A 641 -32.99 -22.20 -3.32
CA GLY A 641 -32.53 -23.22 -2.37
C GLY A 641 -31.30 -24.03 -2.79
N PHE A 642 -30.68 -23.73 -3.94
CA PHE A 642 -29.39 -24.33 -4.31
C PHE A 642 -28.29 -23.87 -3.33
N ASP A 643 -27.45 -24.81 -2.87
CA ASP A 643 -26.41 -24.56 -1.84
C ASP A 643 -26.93 -23.97 -0.51
N ALA A 644 -28.19 -24.23 -0.12
CA ALA A 644 -28.79 -23.69 1.12
C ALA A 644 -27.96 -23.96 2.40
N HIS A 645 -27.18 -25.04 2.43
CA HIS A 645 -26.27 -25.36 3.53
C HIS A 645 -25.20 -24.27 3.77
N GLU A 646 -24.82 -23.48 2.75
CA GLU A 646 -23.87 -22.37 2.90
C GLU A 646 -24.44 -21.19 3.71
N PHE A 647 -25.77 -21.08 3.80
CA PHE A 647 -26.50 -19.95 4.41
C PHE A 647 -27.27 -20.32 5.67
N ALA A 648 -27.25 -21.59 6.08
CA ALA A 648 -27.82 -22.02 7.34
C ALA A 648 -27.08 -21.35 8.52
N ALA A 649 -27.84 -20.91 9.54
CA ALA A 649 -27.26 -20.47 10.80
C ALA A 649 -26.43 -21.61 11.40
N LEU A 650 -25.24 -21.29 11.90
CA LEU A 650 -24.47 -22.28 12.66
C LEU A 650 -25.24 -22.61 13.93
N PRO A 651 -25.29 -23.88 14.36
CA PRO A 651 -25.92 -24.25 15.63
C PRO A 651 -25.28 -23.43 16.75
N GLU A 652 -26.10 -22.75 17.55
CA GLU A 652 -25.62 -22.16 18.81
C GLU A 652 -25.12 -23.30 19.68
N VAL A 653 -23.81 -23.30 19.99
CA VAL A 653 -23.26 -24.19 20.98
C VAL A 653 -23.76 -23.68 22.33
N ALA A 654 -24.76 -24.35 22.90
CA ALA A 654 -25.27 -24.02 24.22
C ALA A 654 -24.14 -24.13 25.25
N GLY A 655 -23.68 -22.99 25.77
CA GLY A 655 -22.75 -22.90 26.91
C GLY A 655 -21.42 -22.20 26.65
N ALA A 656 -21.45 -20.92 26.24
CA ALA A 656 -20.31 -20.01 26.37
C ALA A 656 -20.72 -18.76 27.14
#